data_AF-A0A2C9MA88-F1
#
_entry.id   AF-A0A2C9MA88-F1
#
_cell.length_a   1.000
_cell.length_b   1.000
_cell.length_c   1.000
_cell.angle_alpha   90.00
_cell.angle_beta   90.00
_cell.angle_gamma   90.00
#
_symmetry.space_group_name_H-M   'P 1'
#
loop_
_entity.id
_entity.type
_entity.pdbx_description
1 polymer ?
#
loop_
_entity_poly.entity_id
_entity_poly.type
_entity_poly.pdbx_seq_one_letter_code
_entity_poly.pdbx_strand_id
1 'polypeptide(L)'
;MTAIRMTSTAARFWGSNINLLSCAICDHRYKDPKVLPCLHSFCEQCLSNVIPSESLSVTCPVCRQQSILPLDGVAALQNNNFLLNLLKVITSPEVCTSCGQLASIPTSKCLDCQEILCANCSIKHTNMDNTNNNVGGSDHHRDTTNKMEDAPQEKKEVPGQHHLVLLAEAPTCKSNSLTNGGSKEVELGAIVCPSHAGSPLKYYCSLCDTAVCETCTQVEHIGHMTVILSEAVTEHKTSLASLVSRVRQMTPEVQHAIEEVDAVQEVLCRNKLAAEHRITDLFNEMTSLLEARKKSAIEELSRVSAIKERVLEEQKRSLKKHLTCISSCCDLTEDSLLHGNDTDVVMVKKEMAGKLNDLLACGISLQPETNPLIVFDDKDFEGLRETITGIGCVCNNAAVPHQTTVGGEAFSNCIVGKASTVTVTTRDRNGDLVKTGFAPITASLSTDKSEERLFPTITDHQNGTYDLTFVLQSPGVYYLSVCMFGLHTKGSPYKIRAVDIGDANGNGTTRIPRTMAVKQKGVKRPSSSRSQGSSNRRTNRIEDDLIIRIGVKGRNKGEFSNPQGLCYHDERVLVADSNNQTVQIFLPSGECCLKFGTPGRAPGKMQRPTGVAVTLNGNYLVADYDNKWVSVFNPEGKYVSRIGIGRLQGPKGIVVDKEGRIIVVDNKSSCVLIFQSNGKLLHKFGSRGNRDDQFAGPHYAAVNENNDIIISDFHNHCVKVFDRDGNFKFCFGSCGEGNGQFNAPTGVAVDDKGNMLVADWGNSRIQVFDSTGSFLSYVNTASEPLYGPQGLAVASLGVLVVADSGNHCFKYYKYLQ
;
A
#
# COMPACT_ATOMS: atom_id res chain seq x y z
N MET A 1 22.14 2.40 -19.72
CA MET A 1 21.07 1.82 -20.57
C MET A 1 20.24 2.96 -21.11
N THR A 2 20.08 2.97 -22.42
CA THR A 2 19.60 4.05 -23.29
C THR A 2 18.18 4.50 -22.97
N ALA A 3 18.04 5.74 -22.50
CA ALA A 3 16.77 6.45 -22.42
C ALA A 3 16.44 7.03 -23.80
N ILE A 4 15.49 6.42 -24.51
CA ILE A 4 14.92 7.00 -25.74
C ILE A 4 13.88 8.04 -25.31
N ARG A 5 14.26 9.32 -25.40
CA ARG A 5 13.35 10.46 -25.33
C ARG A 5 12.31 10.32 -26.45
N MET A 6 11.05 10.09 -26.09
CA MET A 6 9.94 10.30 -27.01
C MET A 6 9.81 11.81 -27.28
N THR A 7 10.11 12.20 -28.51
CA THR A 7 10.00 13.57 -29.00
C THR A 7 8.54 14.03 -29.06
N SER A 8 8.34 15.31 -28.81
CA SER A 8 7.08 16.06 -28.70
C SER A 8 6.25 16.20 -29.99
N THR A 9 6.27 15.20 -30.87
CA THR A 9 5.69 15.31 -32.21
C THR A 9 4.21 14.93 -32.30
N ALA A 10 3.61 14.36 -31.25
CA ALA A 10 2.21 13.91 -31.28
C ALA A 10 1.19 15.01 -30.93
N ALA A 11 1.61 16.09 -30.26
CA ALA A 11 0.71 17.14 -29.75
C ALA A 11 0.32 18.23 -30.80
N ARG A 12 0.81 18.13 -32.04
CA ARG A 12 0.47 19.07 -33.13
C ARG A 12 -0.67 18.60 -34.03
N PHE A 13 -1.29 17.45 -33.75
CA PHE A 13 -2.20 16.81 -34.69
C PHE A 13 -3.68 17.25 -34.61
N TRP A 14 -4.10 18.02 -33.60
CA TRP A 14 -5.52 18.38 -33.40
C TRP A 14 -5.79 19.88 -33.24
N GLY A 15 -5.02 20.71 -33.93
CA GLY A 15 -5.34 22.13 -34.10
C GLY A 15 -5.52 22.48 -35.57
N SER A 16 -6.76 22.82 -35.95
CA SER A 16 -7.09 23.63 -37.15
C SER A 16 -6.99 22.92 -38.51
N ASN A 17 -8.14 22.47 -39.04
CA ASN A 17 -8.61 22.50 -40.45
C ASN A 17 -7.64 22.59 -41.67
N ILE A 18 -6.39 22.10 -41.61
CA ILE A 18 -5.41 22.30 -42.71
C ILE A 18 -4.88 21.01 -43.36
N ASN A 19 -5.13 19.81 -42.83
CA ASN A 19 -4.63 18.56 -43.43
C ASN A 19 -5.70 17.70 -44.13
N LEU A 20 -6.72 18.31 -44.75
CA LEU A 20 -7.72 17.54 -45.51
C LEU A 20 -7.15 17.00 -46.85
N LEU A 21 -6.07 17.60 -47.36
CA LEU A 21 -5.51 17.35 -48.70
C LEU A 21 -4.07 16.82 -48.71
N SER A 22 -3.48 16.59 -47.55
CA SER A 22 -2.12 16.09 -47.39
C SER A 22 -2.11 14.64 -46.94
N CYS A 23 -1.15 13.87 -47.47
CA CYS A 23 -0.95 12.47 -47.14
C CYS A 23 -0.22 12.35 -45.81
N ALA A 24 -0.77 11.60 -44.85
CA ALA A 24 -0.17 11.43 -43.52
C ALA A 24 1.18 10.68 -43.52
N ILE A 25 1.62 10.10 -44.65
CA ILE A 25 2.92 9.42 -44.77
C ILE A 25 4.02 10.37 -45.28
N CYS A 26 3.73 11.20 -46.28
CA CYS A 26 4.73 12.11 -46.87
C CYS A 26 4.54 13.59 -46.50
N ASP A 27 3.47 13.92 -45.79
CA ASP A 27 3.06 15.29 -45.39
C ASP A 27 2.93 16.26 -46.58
N HIS A 28 2.84 15.72 -47.81
CA HIS A 28 2.64 16.45 -49.05
C HIS A 28 1.22 16.22 -49.60
N ARG A 29 0.80 17.09 -50.52
CA ARG A 29 -0.50 16.94 -51.21
C ARG A 29 -0.63 15.54 -51.83
N TYR A 30 -1.83 14.96 -51.74
CA TYR A 30 -2.06 13.63 -52.27
C TYR A 30 -1.72 13.54 -53.76
N LYS A 31 -0.87 12.56 -54.09
CA LYS A 31 -0.56 12.16 -55.46
C LYS A 31 -1.11 10.74 -55.65
N ASP A 32 -2.16 10.65 -56.47
CA ASP A 32 -2.96 9.45 -56.68
C ASP A 32 -3.42 8.77 -55.37
N PRO A 33 -4.39 9.38 -54.64
CA PRO A 33 -4.81 8.90 -53.33
C PRO A 33 -5.60 7.59 -53.42
N LYS A 34 -5.13 6.55 -52.75
CA LYS A 34 -5.85 5.28 -52.54
C LYS A 34 -6.57 5.31 -51.20
N VAL A 35 -7.81 4.83 -51.15
CA VAL A 35 -8.62 4.72 -49.92
C VAL A 35 -8.51 3.31 -49.36
N LEU A 36 -8.18 3.20 -48.07
CA LEU A 36 -8.27 1.94 -47.33
C LEU A 36 -9.70 1.70 -46.81
N PRO A 37 -10.10 0.45 -46.49
CA PRO A 37 -11.42 0.15 -45.91
C PRO A 37 -11.74 0.88 -44.60
N CYS A 38 -10.72 1.38 -43.89
CA CYS A 38 -10.86 2.24 -42.72
C CYS A 38 -11.12 3.73 -43.06
N LEU A 39 -11.38 4.04 -44.34
CA LEU A 39 -11.64 5.36 -44.92
C LEU A 39 -10.47 6.36 -44.90
N HIS A 40 -9.31 5.97 -44.38
CA HIS A 40 -8.08 6.77 -44.51
C HIS A 40 -7.52 6.67 -45.93
N SER A 41 -7.04 7.80 -46.45
CA SER A 41 -6.46 7.91 -47.79
C SER A 41 -4.96 8.17 -47.73
N PHE A 42 -4.19 7.65 -48.69
CA PHE A 42 -2.73 7.81 -48.78
C PHE A 42 -2.30 7.85 -50.26
N CYS A 43 -1.17 8.47 -50.58
CA CYS A 43 -0.60 8.39 -51.94
C CYS A 43 -0.24 6.94 -52.29
N GLU A 44 -0.50 6.53 -53.53
CA GLU A 44 -0.18 5.17 -54.01
C GLU A 44 1.28 4.78 -53.71
N GLN A 45 2.24 5.62 -54.12
CA GLN A 45 3.67 5.39 -53.85
C GLN A 45 4.01 5.30 -52.36
N CYS A 46 3.31 6.05 -51.52
CA CYS A 46 3.55 6.02 -50.08
C CYS A 46 3.06 4.70 -49.46
N LEU A 47 1.93 4.17 -49.91
CA LEU A 47 1.44 2.86 -49.48
C LEU A 47 2.32 1.74 -50.02
N SER A 48 2.72 1.79 -51.29
CA SER A 48 3.59 0.78 -51.91
C SER A 48 4.99 0.71 -51.25
N ASN A 49 5.48 1.83 -50.69
CA ASN A 49 6.75 1.83 -49.96
C ASN A 49 6.64 1.31 -48.52
N VAL A 50 5.45 1.37 -47.91
CA VAL A 50 5.21 0.90 -46.54
C VAL A 50 4.84 -0.59 -46.51
N ILE A 51 4.34 -1.12 -47.63
CA ILE A 51 3.82 -2.49 -47.75
C ILE A 51 4.85 -3.32 -48.54
N PRO A 52 5.38 -4.43 -48.00
CA PRO A 52 6.25 -5.34 -48.74
C PRO A 52 5.53 -5.92 -49.97
N SER A 53 6.26 -6.08 -51.08
CA SER A 53 5.73 -6.48 -52.40
C SER A 53 4.94 -7.80 -52.42
N GLU A 54 5.11 -8.65 -51.42
CA GLU A 54 4.47 -9.99 -51.32
C GLU A 54 3.40 -10.09 -50.22
N SER A 55 3.07 -8.98 -49.55
CA SER A 55 2.14 -9.02 -48.41
C SER A 55 0.67 -8.93 -48.85
N LEU A 56 -0.16 -9.89 -48.40
CA LEU A 56 -1.59 -9.98 -48.70
C LEU A 56 -2.48 -9.12 -47.78
N SER A 57 -1.89 -8.38 -46.84
CA SER A 57 -2.63 -7.52 -45.90
C SER A 57 -1.92 -6.20 -45.64
N VAL A 58 -2.69 -5.12 -45.57
CA VAL A 58 -2.23 -3.77 -45.23
C VAL A 58 -2.72 -3.37 -43.84
N THR A 59 -1.82 -2.80 -43.04
CA THR A 59 -2.18 -2.17 -41.76
C THR A 59 -2.18 -0.66 -41.95
N CYS A 60 -3.32 0.00 -41.67
CA CYS A 60 -3.43 1.44 -41.80
C CYS A 60 -2.45 2.17 -40.86
N PRO A 61 -1.60 3.10 -41.36
CA PRO A 61 -0.67 3.85 -40.52
C PRO A 61 -1.32 4.75 -39.47
N VAL A 62 -2.56 5.19 -39.70
CA VAL A 62 -3.28 6.14 -38.84
C VAL A 62 -4.10 5.44 -37.76
N CYS A 63 -4.96 4.49 -38.14
CA CYS A 63 -5.85 3.81 -37.18
C CYS A 63 -5.42 2.38 -36.83
N ARG A 64 -4.34 1.86 -37.43
CA ARG A 64 -3.81 0.50 -37.25
C ARG A 64 -4.78 -0.65 -37.59
N GLN A 65 -5.89 -0.36 -38.28
CA GLN A 65 -6.80 -1.39 -38.78
C GLN A 65 -6.14 -2.20 -39.89
N GLN A 66 -6.17 -3.53 -39.77
CA GLN A 66 -5.66 -4.46 -40.78
C GLN A 66 -6.75 -4.74 -41.82
N SER A 67 -6.39 -4.69 -43.10
CA SER A 67 -7.29 -4.91 -44.25
C SER A 67 -6.61 -5.82 -45.27
N ILE A 68 -7.38 -6.61 -46.01
CA ILE A 68 -6.86 -7.52 -47.04
C ILE A 68 -6.61 -6.72 -48.32
N LEU A 69 -5.44 -6.93 -48.96
CA LEU A 69 -5.08 -6.29 -50.23
C LEU A 69 -5.68 -7.07 -51.41
N PRO A 70 -6.13 -6.39 -52.49
CA PRO A 70 -6.49 -7.04 -53.74
C PRO A 70 -5.29 -7.78 -54.37
N LEU A 71 -5.55 -8.76 -55.23
CA LEU A 71 -4.53 -9.61 -55.86
C LEU A 71 -3.48 -8.82 -56.67
N ASP A 72 -3.86 -7.68 -57.24
CA ASP A 72 -2.99 -6.77 -58.00
C ASP A 72 -2.31 -5.70 -57.11
N GLY A 73 -2.29 -5.91 -55.79
CA GLY A 73 -1.59 -5.07 -54.83
C GLY A 73 -2.23 -3.69 -54.59
N VAL A 74 -1.39 -2.71 -54.21
CA VAL A 74 -1.82 -1.35 -53.80
C VAL A 74 -2.46 -0.56 -54.95
N ALA A 75 -2.07 -0.81 -56.19
CA ALA A 75 -2.58 -0.11 -57.37
C ALA A 75 -4.08 -0.38 -57.61
N ALA A 76 -4.57 -1.56 -57.23
CA ALA A 76 -5.97 -1.97 -57.36
C ALA A 76 -6.90 -1.47 -56.24
N LEU A 77 -6.38 -0.74 -55.25
CA LEU A 77 -7.23 -0.04 -54.28
C LEU A 77 -7.98 1.11 -54.96
N GLN A 78 -9.19 1.40 -54.48
CA GLN A 78 -10.02 2.45 -55.06
C GLN A 78 -9.39 3.83 -54.86
N ASN A 79 -9.35 4.61 -55.93
CA ASN A 79 -8.92 6.00 -55.89
C ASN A 79 -9.96 6.86 -55.15
N ASN A 80 -9.50 7.78 -54.31
CA ASN A 80 -10.37 8.77 -53.68
C ASN A 80 -10.72 9.88 -54.68
N ASN A 81 -11.70 9.63 -55.53
CA ASN A 81 -12.14 10.59 -56.55
C ASN A 81 -12.67 11.90 -55.95
N PHE A 82 -13.17 11.87 -54.70
CA PHE A 82 -13.57 13.08 -53.98
C PHE A 82 -12.36 13.97 -53.66
N LEU A 83 -11.28 13.40 -53.11
CA LEU A 83 -10.04 14.15 -52.85
C LEU A 83 -9.38 14.64 -54.15
N LEU A 84 -9.40 13.84 -55.22
CA LEU A 84 -8.88 14.24 -56.53
C LEU A 84 -9.64 15.44 -57.12
N ASN A 85 -10.96 15.48 -56.96
CA ASN A 85 -11.78 16.62 -57.39
C ASN A 85 -11.58 17.84 -56.49
N LEU A 86 -11.46 17.65 -55.17
CA LEU A 86 -11.17 18.73 -54.22
C LEU A 86 -9.78 19.35 -54.46
N LEU A 87 -8.78 18.54 -54.81
CA LEU A 87 -7.43 18.99 -55.20
C LEU A 87 -7.45 19.85 -56.46
N LYS A 88 -8.31 19.53 -57.45
CA LYS A 88 -8.48 20.31 -58.69
C LYS A 88 -9.17 21.65 -58.45
N VAL A 89 -10.10 21.73 -57.49
CA VAL A 89 -10.81 22.97 -57.14
C VAL A 89 -9.93 23.91 -56.31
N ILE A 90 -9.08 23.39 -55.43
CA ILE A 90 -8.19 24.16 -54.52
C ILE A 90 -6.84 24.54 -55.20
N THR A 91 -6.66 24.27 -56.50
CA THR A 91 -5.49 24.68 -57.29
C THR A 91 -5.60 26.08 -57.93
N SER A 92 -6.57 26.91 -57.55
CA SER A 92 -6.52 28.36 -57.81
C SER A 92 -5.54 29.05 -56.84
N PRO A 93 -4.54 29.82 -57.29
CA PRO A 93 -3.44 30.25 -56.43
C PRO A 93 -3.85 31.36 -55.44
N GLU A 94 -3.84 31.05 -54.15
CA GLU A 94 -4.00 32.00 -53.03
C GLU A 94 -2.65 32.56 -52.55
N VAL A 95 -1.77 32.98 -53.46
CA VAL A 95 -0.45 33.54 -53.10
C VAL A 95 -0.23 34.87 -53.82
N CYS A 96 0.28 35.87 -53.09
CA CYS A 96 0.63 37.17 -53.66
C CYS A 96 1.70 37.00 -54.74
N THR A 97 1.36 37.38 -55.96
CA THR A 97 2.17 37.22 -57.18
C THR A 97 3.46 38.03 -57.13
N SER A 98 3.44 39.17 -56.44
CA SER A 98 4.57 40.12 -56.40
C SER A 98 5.64 39.78 -55.35
N CYS A 99 5.29 39.21 -54.19
CA CYS A 99 6.27 38.88 -53.13
C CYS A 99 6.53 37.38 -52.95
N GLY A 100 5.68 36.51 -53.50
CA GLY A 100 5.88 35.06 -53.49
C GLY A 100 5.87 34.38 -52.10
N GLN A 101 5.47 35.09 -51.04
CA GLN A 101 5.45 34.54 -49.67
C GLN A 101 4.12 33.84 -49.36
N LEU A 102 4.19 32.59 -48.85
CA LEU A 102 3.04 31.74 -48.51
C LEU A 102 2.18 32.26 -47.33
N ALA A 103 2.68 33.20 -46.52
CA ALA A 103 1.99 33.67 -45.32
C ALA A 103 1.15 34.94 -45.54
N SER A 104 1.18 35.53 -46.74
CA SER A 104 0.48 36.78 -47.03
C SER A 104 -0.74 36.52 -47.92
N ILE A 105 -1.92 36.49 -47.32
CA ILE A 105 -3.20 36.36 -48.01
C ILE A 105 -3.36 37.55 -48.98
N PRO A 106 -3.66 37.31 -50.26
CA PRO A 106 -3.92 38.40 -51.17
C PRO A 106 -5.24 39.08 -50.82
N THR A 107 -5.17 40.37 -50.51
CA THR A 107 -6.33 41.17 -50.12
C THR A 107 -6.90 41.94 -51.29
N SER A 108 -6.16 42.12 -52.39
CA SER A 108 -6.63 42.91 -53.51
C SER A 108 -6.03 42.46 -54.85
N LYS A 109 -6.78 42.75 -55.93
CA LYS A 109 -6.38 42.52 -57.32
C LYS A 109 -6.32 43.85 -58.05
N CYS A 110 -5.23 44.11 -58.76
CA CYS A 110 -5.11 45.29 -59.61
C CYS A 110 -5.80 45.03 -60.95
N LEU A 111 -6.75 45.88 -61.33
CA LEU A 111 -7.48 45.74 -62.60
C LEU A 111 -6.63 46.12 -63.82
N ASP A 112 -5.62 46.96 -63.61
CA ASP A 112 -4.80 47.51 -64.70
C ASP A 112 -3.66 46.56 -65.13
N CYS A 113 -3.11 45.74 -64.22
CA CYS A 113 -2.04 44.77 -64.51
C CYS A 113 -2.37 43.30 -64.16
N GLN A 114 -3.59 43.02 -63.67
CA GLN A 114 -4.11 41.68 -63.32
C GLN A 114 -3.38 40.94 -62.18
N GLU A 115 -2.38 41.56 -61.55
CA GLU A 115 -1.61 41.00 -60.43
C GLU A 115 -2.46 40.90 -59.14
N ILE A 116 -2.30 39.79 -58.42
CA ILE A 116 -2.96 39.51 -57.14
C ILE A 116 -1.98 39.82 -55.99
N LEU A 117 -2.37 40.72 -55.08
CA LEU A 117 -1.47 41.38 -54.13
C LEU A 117 -1.97 41.26 -52.68
N CYS A 118 -1.05 41.05 -51.75
CA CYS A 118 -1.34 41.15 -50.31
C CYS A 118 -1.41 42.63 -49.86
N ALA A 119 -1.95 42.87 -48.66
CA ALA A 119 -2.22 44.21 -48.16
C ALA A 119 -0.99 45.14 -48.18
N ASN A 120 0.21 44.60 -47.90
CA ASN A 120 1.45 45.37 -47.96
C ASN A 120 1.93 45.64 -49.40
N CYS A 121 1.73 44.69 -50.31
CA CYS A 121 2.12 44.83 -51.72
C CYS A 121 1.15 45.75 -52.47
N SER A 122 -0.14 45.77 -52.13
CA SER A 122 -1.11 46.68 -52.75
C SER A 122 -0.83 48.15 -52.42
N ILE A 123 -0.38 48.44 -51.19
CA ILE A 123 -0.01 49.81 -50.77
C ILE A 123 1.26 50.29 -51.48
N LYS A 124 2.26 49.42 -51.68
CA LYS A 124 3.46 49.76 -52.46
C LYS A 124 3.15 49.91 -53.95
N HIS A 125 2.22 49.10 -54.46
CA HIS A 125 1.82 49.10 -55.86
C HIS A 125 1.09 50.39 -56.26
N THR A 126 0.33 51.01 -55.34
CA THR A 126 -0.28 52.34 -55.56
C THR A 126 0.71 53.50 -55.46
N ASN A 127 1.89 53.30 -54.84
CA ASN A 127 2.82 54.38 -54.49
C ASN A 127 4.10 54.39 -55.36
N MET A 128 4.21 53.54 -56.39
CA MET A 128 5.47 53.38 -57.15
C MET A 128 5.79 54.49 -58.16
N ASP A 129 4.89 55.42 -58.46
CA ASP A 129 5.19 56.52 -59.40
C ASP A 129 5.82 57.77 -58.75
N ASN A 130 5.98 57.82 -57.42
CA ASN A 130 6.70 58.91 -56.75
C ASN A 130 8.13 58.49 -56.35
N THR A 131 8.95 58.27 -57.40
CA THR A 131 10.40 58.48 -57.52
C THR A 131 11.34 58.41 -56.30
N ASN A 132 12.36 57.54 -56.43
CA ASN A 132 13.79 57.89 -56.39
C ASN A 132 14.28 58.86 -55.27
N ASN A 133 14.99 58.34 -54.25
CA ASN A 133 16.36 58.75 -53.84
C ASN A 133 16.79 58.27 -52.44
N ASN A 134 18.05 57.79 -52.39
CA ASN A 134 19.03 57.79 -51.29
C ASN A 134 18.97 56.81 -50.08
N VAL A 135 19.70 55.71 -50.23
CA VAL A 135 20.94 55.28 -49.51
C VAL A 135 21.11 55.52 -47.99
N GLY A 136 21.26 54.42 -47.24
CA GLY A 136 22.40 54.19 -46.31
C GLY A 136 22.16 54.11 -44.79
N GLY A 137 22.56 52.98 -44.16
CA GLY A 137 23.29 52.98 -42.87
C GLY A 137 22.60 52.52 -41.56
N SER A 138 22.93 51.29 -41.14
CA SER A 138 23.34 50.77 -39.80
C SER A 138 22.80 51.29 -38.44
N ASP A 139 22.62 50.29 -37.56
CA ASP A 139 22.94 50.20 -36.11
C ASP A 139 22.02 50.68 -34.97
N HIS A 140 21.86 49.74 -34.02
CA HIS A 140 21.83 49.82 -32.54
C HIS A 140 20.69 50.45 -31.71
N HIS A 141 20.21 49.59 -30.79
CA HIS A 141 19.94 49.78 -29.35
C HIS A 141 18.90 50.78 -28.80
N ARG A 142 18.17 50.23 -27.82
CA ARG A 142 17.78 50.78 -26.50
C ARG A 142 16.47 51.56 -26.37
N ASP A 143 15.64 50.95 -25.52
CA ASP A 143 15.06 51.48 -24.29
C ASP A 143 14.09 52.68 -24.31
N THR A 144 13.02 52.43 -23.53
CA THR A 144 12.33 53.34 -22.61
C THR A 144 11.23 54.29 -23.11
N THR A 145 10.08 54.09 -22.44
CA THR A 145 9.20 55.07 -21.78
C THR A 145 8.09 55.81 -22.53
N ASN A 146 6.88 55.57 -21.99
CA ASN A 146 5.84 56.51 -21.58
C ASN A 146 5.04 57.37 -22.58
N LYS A 147 3.72 57.14 -22.47
CA LYS A 147 2.61 58.08 -22.25
C LYS A 147 2.12 59.01 -23.38
N MET A 148 0.79 58.91 -23.59
CA MET A 148 -0.23 60.00 -23.73
C MET A 148 -0.04 60.95 -24.92
N GLU A 149 -1.03 61.47 -25.65
CA GLU A 149 -2.49 61.55 -25.60
C GLU A 149 -2.92 62.16 -26.97
N ASP A 150 -4.17 61.93 -27.35
CA ASP A 150 -5.08 62.73 -28.20
C ASP A 150 -4.63 63.54 -29.44
N ALA A 151 -5.20 63.14 -30.61
CA ALA A 151 -5.95 63.92 -31.64
C ALA A 151 -5.41 65.30 -32.17
N PRO A 152 -5.98 65.98 -33.21
CA PRO A 152 -6.95 65.64 -34.27
C PRO A 152 -6.59 66.16 -35.71
N GLN A 153 -7.45 65.83 -36.68
CA GLN A 153 -7.94 66.63 -37.85
C GLN A 153 -7.17 66.86 -39.19
N GLU A 154 -7.89 66.49 -40.26
CA GLU A 154 -8.18 67.17 -41.55
C GLU A 154 -7.24 67.19 -42.79
N LYS A 155 -7.66 66.36 -43.78
CA LYS A 155 -7.90 66.58 -45.22
C LYS A 155 -6.92 67.40 -46.10
N LYS A 156 -6.37 66.72 -47.12
CA LYS A 156 -6.09 67.22 -48.48
C LYS A 156 -6.08 66.06 -49.50
N GLU A 157 -6.93 66.14 -50.54
CA GLU A 157 -6.96 65.22 -51.70
C GLU A 157 -6.09 65.75 -52.85
N VAL A 158 -5.30 64.87 -53.50
CA VAL A 158 -4.72 65.01 -54.84
C VAL A 158 -4.63 63.60 -55.49
N PRO A 159 -4.89 63.42 -56.80
CA PRO A 159 -5.26 62.12 -57.40
C PRO A 159 -4.13 61.42 -58.17
N GLY A 160 -4.27 60.09 -58.31
CA GLY A 160 -3.46 59.23 -59.17
C GLY A 160 -3.18 57.87 -58.52
N GLN A 161 -4.14 56.93 -58.57
CA GLN A 161 -3.99 55.56 -58.03
C GLN A 161 -4.47 54.51 -59.05
N HIS A 162 -3.69 53.43 -59.18
CA HIS A 162 -4.10 52.19 -59.85
C HIS A 162 -5.35 51.59 -59.17
N HIS A 163 -6.29 51.05 -59.95
CA HIS A 163 -7.57 50.58 -59.41
C HIS A 163 -7.47 49.17 -58.83
N LEU A 164 -7.48 49.09 -57.50
CA LEU A 164 -7.45 47.85 -56.74
C LEU A 164 -8.86 47.45 -56.28
N VAL A 165 -9.21 46.18 -56.47
CA VAL A 165 -10.45 45.58 -55.96
C VAL A 165 -10.12 44.65 -54.80
N LEU A 166 -10.79 44.84 -53.67
CA LEU A 166 -10.64 44.00 -52.46
C LEU A 166 -11.27 42.61 -52.65
N LEU A 167 -10.56 41.59 -52.19
CA LEU A 167 -11.03 40.21 -52.06
C LEU A 167 -11.60 40.08 -50.62
N ALA A 168 -12.91 39.85 -50.49
CA ALA A 168 -13.63 39.94 -49.21
C ALA A 168 -13.15 38.91 -48.15
N GLU A 169 -12.98 39.38 -46.90
CA GLU A 169 -12.68 38.56 -45.72
C GLU A 169 -13.95 37.93 -45.10
N ALA A 170 -13.81 36.72 -44.52
CA ALA A 170 -14.85 36.04 -43.75
C ALA A 170 -14.94 36.56 -42.31
N PRO A 171 -16.15 36.62 -41.69
CA PRO A 171 -16.26 36.00 -40.36
C PRO A 171 -17.65 35.41 -39.96
N THR A 172 -17.52 34.42 -39.06
CA THR A 172 -18.33 34.09 -37.84
C THR A 172 -19.73 33.45 -37.92
N CYS A 173 -19.84 32.35 -37.17
CA CYS A 173 -21.05 31.64 -36.80
C CYS A 173 -22.02 32.53 -36.00
N LYS A 174 -23.24 32.72 -36.50
CA LYS A 174 -24.46 32.82 -35.69
C LYS A 174 -25.58 32.05 -36.40
N SER A 175 -26.32 31.29 -35.59
CA SER A 175 -27.56 30.62 -35.94
C SER A 175 -28.57 31.58 -36.56
N ASN A 176 -29.09 31.25 -37.74
CA ASN A 176 -30.48 31.53 -38.14
C ASN A 176 -30.86 30.73 -39.40
N SER A 177 -31.95 30.00 -39.26
CA SER A 177 -33.04 29.73 -40.22
C SER A 177 -32.78 29.99 -41.71
N LEU A 178 -32.76 28.94 -42.52
CA LEU A 178 -32.84 29.02 -43.98
C LEU A 178 -34.28 28.79 -44.45
N THR A 179 -34.89 29.84 -44.99
CA THR A 179 -35.98 29.75 -45.97
C THR A 179 -35.42 29.70 -47.39
N ASN A 180 -36.11 28.97 -48.26
CA ASN A 180 -35.86 28.71 -49.68
C ASN A 180 -35.26 29.86 -50.53
N GLY A 181 -34.35 29.50 -51.43
CA GLY A 181 -34.09 30.27 -52.65
C GLY A 181 -32.85 29.85 -53.46
N GLY A 182 -33.09 29.26 -54.64
CA GLY A 182 -32.26 29.49 -55.84
C GLY A 182 -30.95 28.72 -56.00
N SER A 183 -31.03 27.55 -56.63
CA SER A 183 -29.92 26.79 -57.20
C SER A 183 -29.23 27.53 -58.36
N LYS A 184 -27.94 27.79 -58.25
CA LYS A 184 -27.01 27.85 -59.40
C LYS A 184 -26.07 26.65 -59.28
N GLU A 185 -26.35 25.59 -60.03
CA GLU A 185 -25.47 24.43 -60.15
C GLU A 185 -24.22 24.81 -60.95
N VAL A 186 -23.06 24.54 -60.36
CA VAL A 186 -21.78 24.50 -61.07
C VAL A 186 -21.63 23.07 -61.57
N GLU A 187 -21.57 22.89 -62.90
CA GLU A 187 -21.38 21.58 -63.55
C GLU A 187 -20.07 20.91 -63.10
N LEU A 188 -20.16 19.86 -62.27
CA LEU A 188 -19.08 18.91 -62.03
C LEU A 188 -19.25 17.72 -62.99
N GLY A 189 -18.19 17.40 -63.73
CA GLY A 189 -18.19 16.39 -64.80
C GLY A 189 -18.77 15.03 -64.40
N ALA A 190 -19.65 14.50 -65.26
CA ALA A 190 -20.35 13.25 -65.06
C ALA A 190 -19.40 12.06 -64.93
N ILE A 191 -19.58 11.26 -63.87
CA ILE A 191 -18.83 10.02 -63.65
C ILE A 191 -19.36 8.95 -64.61
N VAL A 192 -18.46 8.38 -65.41
CA VAL A 192 -18.77 7.36 -66.44
C VAL A 192 -18.58 5.94 -65.90
N CYS A 193 -19.30 4.99 -66.48
CA CYS A 193 -19.23 3.58 -66.12
C CYS A 193 -17.84 2.99 -66.42
N PRO A 194 -17.21 2.25 -65.48
CA PRO A 194 -15.92 1.59 -65.71
C PRO A 194 -15.96 0.55 -66.82
N SER A 195 -17.07 -0.20 -66.94
CA SER A 195 -17.23 -1.28 -67.92
C SER A 195 -17.75 -0.79 -69.28
N HIS A 196 -18.39 0.38 -69.33
CA HIS A 196 -18.99 0.95 -70.53
C HIS A 196 -18.48 2.39 -70.73
N ALA A 197 -17.38 2.52 -71.48
CA ALA A 197 -16.70 3.78 -71.74
C ALA A 197 -17.67 4.85 -72.28
N GLY A 198 -17.75 5.98 -71.60
CA GLY A 198 -18.58 7.13 -72.00
C GLY A 198 -20.04 7.10 -71.55
N SER A 199 -20.55 5.98 -70.98
CA SER A 199 -21.92 5.91 -70.48
C SER A 199 -22.02 6.48 -69.06
N PRO A 200 -22.85 7.51 -68.80
CA PRO A 200 -22.98 8.08 -67.46
C PRO A 200 -23.69 7.10 -66.51
N LEU A 201 -23.21 7.03 -65.27
CA LEU A 201 -23.89 6.30 -64.20
C LEU A 201 -25.17 7.04 -63.82
N LYS A 202 -26.34 6.43 -64.07
CA LYS A 202 -27.66 7.07 -63.90
C LYS A 202 -28.55 6.36 -62.89
N TYR A 203 -28.31 5.08 -62.61
CA TYR A 203 -29.14 4.25 -61.75
C TYR A 203 -28.33 3.70 -60.59
N TYR A 204 -28.98 3.36 -59.49
CA TYR A 204 -28.38 2.70 -58.34
C TYR A 204 -29.07 1.36 -58.08
N CYS A 205 -28.28 0.30 -57.96
CA CYS A 205 -28.77 -1.05 -57.74
C CYS A 205 -28.74 -1.38 -56.24
N SER A 206 -29.93 -1.38 -55.62
CA SER A 206 -30.09 -1.64 -54.17
C SER A 206 -29.58 -3.01 -53.70
N LEU A 207 -29.64 -4.04 -54.56
CA LEU A 207 -29.17 -5.38 -54.24
C LEU A 207 -27.63 -5.53 -54.30
N CYS A 208 -26.97 -4.69 -55.07
CA CYS A 208 -25.51 -4.77 -55.29
C CYS A 208 -24.75 -3.62 -54.59
N ASP A 209 -25.47 -2.64 -54.03
CA ASP A 209 -24.92 -1.43 -53.42
C ASP A 209 -23.95 -0.66 -54.35
N THR A 210 -24.29 -0.59 -55.64
CA THR A 210 -23.45 0.06 -56.67
C THR A 210 -24.24 0.94 -57.63
N ALA A 211 -23.61 2.02 -58.08
CA ALA A 211 -24.12 2.86 -59.16
C ALA A 211 -23.84 2.19 -60.52
N VAL A 212 -24.86 2.13 -61.37
CA VAL A 212 -24.85 1.42 -62.66
C VAL A 212 -25.31 2.34 -63.80
N CYS A 213 -24.76 2.16 -65.00
CA CYS A 213 -25.27 2.84 -66.21
C CYS A 213 -26.44 2.07 -66.82
N GLU A 214 -27.13 2.71 -67.76
CA GLU A 214 -28.31 2.14 -68.43
C GLU A 214 -28.03 0.78 -69.08
N THR A 215 -26.88 0.64 -69.74
CA THR A 215 -26.45 -0.64 -70.34
C THR A 215 -26.17 -1.72 -69.28
N CYS A 216 -25.59 -1.38 -68.13
CA CYS A 216 -25.35 -2.35 -67.04
C CYS A 216 -26.67 -2.92 -66.48
N THR A 217 -27.75 -2.13 -66.42
CA THR A 217 -29.07 -2.63 -65.98
C THR A 217 -29.65 -3.69 -66.91
N GLN A 218 -29.25 -3.68 -68.18
CA GLN A 218 -29.76 -4.56 -69.22
C GLN A 218 -28.89 -5.79 -69.47
N VAL A 219 -27.68 -5.85 -68.92
CA VAL A 219 -26.73 -6.94 -69.18
C VAL A 219 -26.33 -7.66 -67.90
N GLU A 220 -25.76 -6.95 -66.92
CA GLU A 220 -25.21 -7.58 -65.71
C GLU A 220 -26.17 -7.54 -64.51
N HIS A 221 -27.03 -6.53 -64.43
CA HIS A 221 -27.99 -6.33 -63.32
C HIS A 221 -29.44 -6.61 -63.76
N ILE A 222 -29.64 -7.55 -64.69
CA ILE A 222 -30.97 -7.93 -65.19
C ILE A 222 -31.80 -8.52 -64.06
N GLY A 223 -32.93 -7.89 -63.74
CA GLY A 223 -33.84 -8.33 -62.67
C GLY A 223 -33.51 -7.80 -61.28
N HIS A 224 -32.47 -6.96 -61.14
CA HIS A 224 -32.22 -6.25 -59.88
C HIS A 224 -33.07 -4.97 -59.79
N MET A 225 -33.56 -4.65 -58.59
CA MET A 225 -34.27 -3.38 -58.35
C MET A 225 -33.31 -2.20 -58.41
N THR A 226 -33.46 -1.40 -59.47
CA THR A 226 -32.70 -0.17 -59.67
C THR A 226 -33.57 1.06 -59.48
N VAL A 227 -33.03 2.05 -58.78
CA VAL A 227 -33.66 3.36 -58.55
C VAL A 227 -32.83 4.45 -59.25
N ILE A 228 -33.42 5.61 -59.49
CA ILE A 228 -32.69 6.73 -60.10
C ILE A 228 -31.61 7.18 -59.11
N LEU A 229 -30.38 7.33 -59.58
CA LEU A 229 -29.22 7.63 -58.73
C LEU A 229 -29.43 8.91 -57.91
N SER A 230 -30.11 9.92 -58.44
CA SER A 230 -30.41 11.16 -57.71
C SER A 230 -31.30 10.95 -56.49
N GLU A 231 -32.25 10.01 -56.53
CA GLU A 231 -33.15 9.69 -55.42
C GLU A 231 -32.47 8.83 -54.36
N ALA A 232 -31.66 7.84 -54.76
CA ALA A 232 -30.84 7.07 -53.82
C ALA A 232 -29.79 7.96 -53.13
N VAL A 233 -29.21 8.92 -53.86
CA VAL A 233 -28.23 9.85 -53.30
C VAL A 233 -28.86 10.77 -52.25
N THR A 234 -30.10 11.23 -52.41
CA THR A 234 -30.77 12.06 -51.38
C THR A 234 -31.10 11.24 -50.14
N GLU A 235 -31.56 9.99 -50.30
CA GLU A 235 -31.81 9.08 -49.17
C GLU A 235 -30.51 8.72 -48.41
N HIS A 236 -29.44 8.35 -49.11
CA HIS A 236 -28.16 8.07 -48.47
C HIS A 236 -27.52 9.32 -47.85
N LYS A 237 -27.65 10.50 -48.48
CA LYS A 237 -27.17 11.77 -47.89
C LYS A 237 -27.90 12.11 -46.60
N THR A 238 -29.22 11.93 -46.55
CA THR A 238 -30.00 12.18 -45.33
C THR A 238 -29.68 11.17 -44.23
N SER A 239 -29.53 9.89 -44.57
CA SER A 239 -29.08 8.85 -43.64
C SER A 239 -27.68 9.14 -43.06
N LEU A 240 -26.69 9.47 -43.91
CA LEU A 240 -25.34 9.84 -43.48
C LEU A 240 -25.33 11.15 -42.67
N ALA A 241 -26.13 12.15 -43.06
CA ALA A 241 -26.27 13.38 -42.29
C ALA A 241 -26.84 13.12 -40.89
N SER A 242 -27.80 12.19 -40.75
CA SER A 242 -28.35 11.79 -39.45
C SER A 242 -27.28 11.11 -38.58
N LEU A 243 -26.47 10.22 -39.15
CA LEU A 243 -25.38 9.55 -38.43
C LEU A 243 -24.29 10.54 -38.00
N VAL A 244 -23.90 11.47 -38.88
CA VAL A 244 -22.94 12.54 -38.56
C VAL A 244 -23.48 13.44 -37.45
N SER A 245 -24.76 13.78 -37.48
CA SER A 245 -25.38 14.60 -36.44
C SER A 245 -25.32 13.92 -35.06
N ARG A 246 -25.57 12.61 -35.02
CA ARG A 246 -25.53 11.80 -33.79
C ARG A 246 -24.12 11.66 -33.24
N VAL A 247 -23.11 11.48 -34.10
CA VAL A 247 -21.70 11.44 -33.67
C VAL A 247 -21.22 12.83 -33.20
N ARG A 248 -21.64 13.91 -33.87
CA ARG A 248 -21.33 15.29 -33.44
C ARG A 248 -21.95 15.65 -32.09
N GLN A 249 -23.08 15.06 -31.72
CA GLN A 249 -23.67 15.23 -30.39
C GLN A 249 -22.81 14.58 -29.28
N MET A 250 -21.98 13.59 -29.59
CA MET A 250 -21.05 12.99 -28.62
C MET A 250 -19.79 13.84 -28.40
N THR A 251 -19.44 14.72 -29.33
CA THR A 251 -18.26 15.58 -29.24
C THR A 251 -18.22 16.45 -27.96
N PRO A 252 -19.29 17.18 -27.56
CA PRO A 252 -19.28 17.96 -26.33
C PRO A 252 -19.19 17.10 -25.07
N GLU A 253 -19.78 15.90 -25.06
CA GLU A 253 -19.68 14.97 -23.92
C GLU A 253 -18.23 14.49 -23.72
N VAL A 254 -17.54 14.16 -24.81
CA VAL A 254 -16.12 13.77 -24.76
C VAL A 254 -15.24 14.95 -24.37
N GLN A 255 -15.54 16.16 -24.87
CA GLN A 255 -14.79 17.37 -24.52
C GLN A 255 -14.91 17.69 -23.03
N HIS A 256 -16.11 17.59 -22.46
CA HIS A 256 -16.34 17.80 -21.04
C HIS A 256 -15.62 16.74 -20.19
N ALA A 257 -15.63 15.48 -20.61
CA ALA A 257 -14.89 14.42 -19.92
C ALA A 257 -13.37 14.68 -19.93
N ILE A 258 -12.82 15.25 -21.00
CA ILE A 258 -11.40 15.65 -21.05
C ILE A 258 -11.12 16.75 -20.02
N GLU A 259 -11.96 17.78 -19.94
CA GLU A 259 -11.82 18.87 -18.96
C GLU A 259 -11.87 18.34 -17.52
N GLU A 260 -12.75 17.38 -17.21
CA GLU A 260 -12.79 16.73 -15.89
C GLU A 260 -11.51 15.94 -15.59
N VAL A 261 -10.97 15.21 -16.57
CA VAL A 261 -9.70 14.47 -16.40
C VAL A 261 -8.54 15.43 -16.17
N ASP A 262 -8.46 16.53 -16.91
CA ASP A 262 -7.43 17.55 -16.75
C ASP A 262 -7.51 18.19 -15.34
N ALA A 263 -8.72 18.51 -14.86
CA ALA A 263 -8.93 19.02 -13.51
C ALA A 263 -8.46 18.05 -12.42
N VAL A 264 -8.72 16.74 -12.57
CA VAL A 264 -8.24 15.70 -11.65
C VAL A 264 -6.71 15.59 -11.71
N GLN A 265 -6.11 15.72 -12.88
CA GLN A 265 -4.66 15.70 -13.06
C GLN A 265 -3.97 16.89 -12.34
N GLU A 266 -4.55 18.08 -12.39
CA GLU A 266 -4.05 19.25 -11.65
C GLU A 266 -4.15 19.06 -10.13
N VAL A 267 -5.26 18.51 -9.64
CA VAL A 267 -5.43 18.17 -8.21
C VAL A 267 -4.40 17.14 -7.76
N LEU A 268 -4.16 16.09 -8.56
CA LEU A 268 -3.15 15.08 -8.26
C LEU A 268 -1.74 15.69 -8.17
N CYS A 269 -1.40 16.61 -9.09
CA CYS A 269 -0.12 17.31 -9.08
C CYS A 269 0.06 18.15 -7.80
N ARG A 270 -0.97 18.92 -7.41
CA ARG A 270 -0.95 19.70 -6.16
C ARG A 270 -0.81 18.81 -4.93
N ASN A 271 -1.56 17.71 -4.86
CA ASN A 271 -1.50 16.77 -3.74
C ASN A 271 -0.13 16.10 -3.64
N LYS A 272 0.49 15.76 -4.77
CA LYS A 272 1.86 15.24 -4.81
C LYS A 272 2.84 16.25 -4.20
N LEU A 273 2.83 17.50 -4.66
CA LEU A 273 3.74 18.53 -4.16
C LEU A 273 3.53 18.81 -2.66
N ALA A 274 2.28 18.85 -2.21
CA ALA A 274 1.96 19.00 -0.79
C ALA A 274 2.47 17.80 0.04
N ALA A 275 2.35 16.58 -0.46
CA ALA A 275 2.89 15.39 0.19
C ALA A 275 4.42 15.41 0.25
N GLU A 276 5.11 15.82 -0.83
CA GLU A 276 6.57 15.98 -0.86
C GLU A 276 7.05 17.00 0.17
N HIS A 277 6.39 18.16 0.28
CA HIS A 277 6.71 19.16 1.28
C HIS A 277 6.51 18.63 2.70
N ARG A 278 5.37 17.95 2.96
CA ARG A 278 5.06 17.39 4.28
C ARG A 278 6.04 16.29 4.71
N ILE A 279 6.47 15.42 3.78
CA ILE A 279 7.51 14.43 4.04
C ILE A 279 8.79 15.16 4.46
N THR A 280 9.20 16.15 3.67
CA THR A 280 10.43 16.92 3.93
C THR A 280 10.41 17.59 5.30
N ASP A 281 9.30 18.24 5.67
CA ASP A 281 9.14 18.90 6.98
C ASP A 281 9.24 17.91 8.15
N LEU A 282 8.54 16.77 8.06
CA LEU A 282 8.54 15.74 9.11
C LEU A 282 9.95 15.16 9.34
N PHE A 283 10.68 14.89 8.26
CA PHE A 283 12.06 14.40 8.36
C PHE A 283 13.02 15.46 8.89
N ASN A 284 12.82 16.74 8.56
CA ASN A 284 13.59 17.85 9.12
C ASN A 284 13.34 18.03 10.63
N GLU A 285 12.07 17.94 11.06
CA GLU A 285 11.69 17.98 12.47
C GLU A 285 12.34 16.83 13.25
N MET A 286 12.23 15.59 12.75
CA MET A 286 12.86 14.42 13.38
C MET A 286 14.39 14.54 13.47
N THR A 287 15.02 15.05 12.41
CA THR A 287 16.47 15.32 12.40
C THR A 287 16.84 16.34 13.47
N SER A 288 16.04 17.39 13.66
CA SER A 288 16.28 18.41 14.69
C SER A 288 16.20 17.85 16.11
N LEU A 289 15.24 16.95 16.37
CA LEU A 289 15.07 16.28 17.66
C LEU A 289 16.24 15.32 17.96
N LEU A 290 16.70 14.58 16.94
CA LEU A 290 17.86 13.69 17.06
C LEU A 290 19.15 14.46 17.36
N GLU A 291 19.40 15.57 16.67
CA GLU A 291 20.57 16.43 16.93
C GLU A 291 20.50 17.07 18.32
N ALA A 292 19.31 17.50 18.77
CA ALA A 292 19.13 18.01 20.13
C ALA A 292 19.43 16.94 21.20
N ARG A 293 18.95 15.70 21.00
CA ARG A 293 19.21 14.59 21.93
C ARG A 293 20.69 14.20 21.96
N LYS A 294 21.35 14.16 20.80
CA LYS A 294 22.79 13.94 20.68
C LYS A 294 23.60 14.98 21.46
N LYS A 295 23.27 16.27 21.31
CA LYS A 295 23.91 17.35 22.08
C LYS A 295 23.76 17.15 23.59
N SER A 296 22.53 16.86 24.04
CA SER A 296 22.24 16.60 25.46
C SER A 296 23.02 15.40 26.02
N ALA A 297 23.13 14.30 25.28
CA ALA A 297 23.88 13.12 25.71
C ALA A 297 25.40 13.40 25.84
N ILE A 298 25.96 14.20 24.93
CA ILE A 298 27.37 14.62 24.99
C ILE A 298 27.63 15.55 26.19
N GLU A 299 26.69 16.47 26.47
CA GLU A 299 26.77 17.34 27.65
C GLU A 299 26.70 16.52 28.96
N GLU A 300 25.84 15.50 29.02
CA GLU A 300 25.75 14.60 30.17
C GLU A 300 27.02 13.78 30.37
N LEU A 301 27.58 13.22 29.28
CA LEU A 301 28.86 12.52 29.29
C LEU A 301 29.99 13.42 29.84
N SER A 302 30.07 14.65 29.34
CA SER A 302 31.07 15.64 29.78
C SER A 302 30.92 15.97 31.26
N ARG A 303 29.67 16.10 31.74
CA ARG A 303 29.38 16.34 33.16
C ARG A 303 29.82 15.18 34.05
N VAL A 304 29.55 13.94 33.65
CA VAL A 304 29.95 12.75 34.42
C VAL A 304 31.47 12.62 34.48
N SER A 305 32.17 12.85 33.35
CA SER A 305 33.64 12.86 33.33
C SER A 305 34.21 13.92 34.28
N ALA A 306 33.70 15.15 34.18
CA ALA A 306 34.18 16.27 35.01
C ALA A 306 34.00 16.03 36.52
N ILE A 307 32.93 15.35 36.94
CA ILE A 307 32.72 14.98 38.34
C ILE A 307 33.75 13.93 38.78
N LYS A 308 33.94 12.87 37.98
CA LYS A 308 34.91 11.80 38.29
C LYS A 308 36.34 12.34 38.34
N GLU A 309 36.73 13.18 37.40
CA GLU A 309 38.03 13.85 37.38
C GLU A 309 38.24 14.73 38.61
N ARG A 310 37.22 15.47 39.05
CA ARG A 310 37.30 16.30 40.26
C ARG A 310 37.58 15.48 41.51
N VAL A 311 36.87 14.36 41.70
CA VAL A 311 37.07 13.44 42.84
C VAL A 311 38.50 12.90 42.83
N LEU A 312 39.00 12.45 41.67
CA LEU A 312 40.36 11.94 41.55
C LEU A 312 41.41 13.03 41.83
N GLU A 313 41.20 14.25 41.37
CA GLU A 313 42.15 15.35 41.59
C GLU A 313 42.15 15.82 43.06
N GLU A 314 41.00 15.81 43.73
CA GLU A 314 40.89 16.06 45.18
C GLU A 314 41.58 14.95 45.99
N GLN A 315 41.33 13.68 45.68
CA GLN A 315 41.99 12.55 46.31
C GLN A 315 43.51 12.63 46.12
N LYS A 316 43.97 12.89 44.90
CA LYS A 316 45.39 13.06 44.56
C LYS A 316 46.03 14.20 45.34
N ARG A 317 45.34 15.33 45.51
CA ARG A 317 45.82 16.46 46.32
C ARG A 317 45.95 16.07 47.78
N SER A 318 44.98 15.35 48.33
CA SER A 318 44.98 14.86 49.70
C SER A 318 46.14 13.88 49.97
N LEU A 319 46.30 12.88 49.09
CA LEU A 319 47.37 11.89 49.17
C LEU A 319 48.76 12.55 49.08
N LYS A 320 48.94 13.53 48.19
CA LYS A 320 50.20 14.29 48.11
C LYS A 320 50.50 15.04 49.40
N LYS A 321 49.49 15.68 50.02
CA LYS A 321 49.66 16.39 51.30
C LYS A 321 50.06 15.43 52.42
N HIS A 322 49.42 14.26 52.50
CA HIS A 322 49.78 13.23 53.48
C HIS A 322 51.19 12.68 53.24
N LEU A 323 51.57 12.43 51.98
CA LEU A 323 52.93 11.99 51.64
C LEU A 323 54.00 13.00 52.07
N THR A 324 53.79 14.29 51.81
CA THR A 324 54.71 15.35 52.27
C THR A 324 54.81 15.41 53.79
N CYS A 325 53.68 15.24 54.50
CA CYS A 325 53.66 15.21 55.96
C CYS A 325 54.43 14.02 56.53
N ILE A 326 54.22 12.82 55.96
CA ILE A 326 54.91 11.60 56.37
C ILE A 326 56.42 11.75 56.11
N SER A 327 56.83 12.16 54.91
CA SER A 327 58.24 12.37 54.56
C SER A 327 58.91 13.34 55.54
N SER A 328 58.33 14.53 55.74
CA SER A 328 58.92 15.54 56.63
C SER A 328 59.00 15.08 58.08
N CYS A 329 58.02 14.32 58.59
CA CYS A 329 58.07 13.78 59.95
C CYS A 329 59.13 12.67 60.09
N CYS A 330 59.28 11.81 59.08
CA CYS A 330 60.34 10.80 59.03
C CYS A 330 61.72 11.47 58.97
N ASP A 331 61.94 12.40 58.04
CA ASP A 331 63.21 13.11 57.84
C ASP A 331 63.64 13.84 59.14
N LEU A 332 62.72 14.54 59.80
CA LEU A 332 62.99 15.25 61.06
C LEU A 332 63.34 14.28 62.20
N THR A 333 62.66 13.13 62.27
CA THR A 333 62.91 12.13 63.32
C THR A 333 64.25 11.44 63.08
N GLU A 334 64.57 11.09 61.84
CA GLU A 334 65.85 10.49 61.46
C GLU A 334 67.03 11.45 61.75
N ASP A 335 66.90 12.72 61.38
CA ASP A 335 67.95 13.72 61.64
C ASP A 335 68.17 13.95 63.14
N SER A 336 67.09 14.00 63.91
CA SER A 336 67.16 14.15 65.37
C SER A 336 67.78 12.92 66.06
N LEU A 337 67.60 11.72 65.51
CA LEU A 337 68.21 10.50 66.02
C LEU A 337 69.71 10.38 65.66
N LEU A 338 70.13 10.96 64.54
CA LEU A 338 71.52 10.91 64.07
C LEU A 338 72.40 12.00 64.71
N HIS A 339 71.87 13.20 64.92
CA HIS A 339 72.65 14.38 65.30
C HIS A 339 72.27 14.98 66.67
N GLY A 340 71.21 14.48 67.33
CA GLY A 340 70.72 15.02 68.59
C GLY A 340 71.53 14.62 69.82
N ASN A 341 71.64 15.52 70.80
CA ASN A 341 72.19 15.22 72.12
C ASN A 341 71.22 14.34 72.94
N ASP A 342 71.73 13.42 73.76
CA ASP A 342 70.93 12.40 74.46
C ASP A 342 69.77 12.99 75.28
N THR A 343 69.98 14.15 75.89
CA THR A 343 68.95 14.85 76.67
C THR A 343 67.83 15.42 75.81
N ASP A 344 68.17 15.96 74.64
CA ASP A 344 67.20 16.62 73.75
C ASP A 344 66.32 15.58 73.03
N VAL A 345 66.91 14.46 72.64
CA VAL A 345 66.17 13.31 72.06
C VAL A 345 65.15 12.77 73.05
N VAL A 346 65.50 12.67 74.34
CA VAL A 346 64.58 12.19 75.39
C VAL A 346 63.43 13.17 75.63
N MET A 347 63.68 14.49 75.59
CA MET A 347 62.63 15.49 75.77
C MET A 347 61.58 15.47 74.65
N VAL A 348 62.02 15.28 73.39
CA VAL A 348 61.12 15.33 72.23
C VAL A 348 60.55 13.96 71.84
N LYS A 349 61.10 12.86 72.38
CA LYS A 349 60.67 11.46 72.13
C LYS A 349 59.15 11.27 72.22
N LYS A 350 58.50 11.80 73.26
CA LYS A 350 57.06 11.60 73.48
C LYS A 350 56.23 12.27 72.37
N GLU A 351 56.64 13.45 71.92
CA GLU A 351 55.95 14.20 70.87
C GLU A 351 56.20 13.59 69.48
N MET A 352 57.44 13.18 69.17
CA MET A 352 57.76 12.47 67.92
C MET A 352 57.03 11.13 67.83
N ALA A 353 57.08 10.32 68.90
CA ALA A 353 56.37 9.06 68.96
C ALA A 353 54.85 9.25 68.87
N GLY A 354 54.31 10.31 69.48
CA GLY A 354 52.89 10.67 69.34
C GLY A 354 52.52 10.94 67.88
N LYS A 355 53.24 11.85 67.21
CA LYS A 355 52.97 12.19 65.79
C LYS A 355 53.14 11.01 64.84
N LEU A 356 54.13 10.15 65.06
CA LEU A 356 54.32 8.94 64.24
C LEU A 356 53.19 7.92 64.46
N ASN A 357 52.75 7.73 65.71
CA ASN A 357 51.61 6.86 66.00
C ASN A 357 50.30 7.42 65.42
N ASP A 358 50.10 8.74 65.44
CA ASP A 358 48.94 9.39 64.84
C ASP A 358 48.92 9.21 63.31
N LEU A 359 50.09 9.28 62.65
CA LEU A 359 50.22 8.99 61.22
C LEU A 359 49.96 7.51 60.89
N LEU A 360 50.41 6.59 61.74
CA LEU A 360 50.15 5.15 61.60
C LEU A 360 48.68 4.78 61.86
N ALA A 361 48.02 5.49 62.77
CA ALA A 361 46.60 5.33 63.05
C ALA A 361 45.68 5.99 62.00
N CYS A 362 46.24 6.82 61.12
CA CYS A 362 45.48 7.50 60.08
C CYS A 362 45.12 6.52 58.95
N GLY A 363 43.86 6.08 58.90
CA GLY A 363 43.33 5.19 57.87
C GLY A 363 43.17 5.88 56.51
N ILE A 364 44.26 6.06 55.78
CA ILE A 364 44.25 6.66 54.44
C ILE A 364 43.88 5.60 53.40
N SER A 365 42.83 5.85 52.61
CA SER A 365 42.50 4.99 51.47
C SER A 365 43.51 5.21 50.32
N LEU A 366 44.30 4.20 50.02
CA LEU A 366 45.27 4.19 48.91
C LEU A 366 44.65 3.76 47.57
N GLN A 367 43.37 3.37 47.57
CA GLN A 367 42.65 2.95 46.37
C GLN A 367 41.89 4.12 45.75
N PRO A 368 41.76 4.19 44.42
CA PRO A 368 40.98 5.24 43.75
C PRO A 368 39.53 5.26 44.27
N GLU A 369 39.05 6.44 44.64
CA GLU A 369 37.69 6.62 45.18
C GLU A 369 36.59 6.54 44.12
N THR A 370 36.96 6.56 42.83
CA THR A 370 36.04 6.37 41.71
C THR A 370 36.63 5.46 40.64
N ASN A 371 35.76 4.73 39.94
CA ASN A 371 36.09 3.87 38.82
C ASN A 371 36.12 4.65 37.49
N PRO A 372 36.84 4.14 36.46
CA PRO A 372 36.93 4.78 35.15
C PRO A 372 35.74 4.48 34.22
N LEU A 373 34.71 3.74 34.68
CA LEU A 373 33.65 3.26 33.80
C LEU A 373 32.78 4.41 33.29
N ILE A 374 32.79 4.62 31.97
CA ILE A 374 31.85 5.49 31.27
C ILE A 374 31.39 4.71 30.04
N VAL A 375 30.11 4.36 30.00
CA VAL A 375 29.52 3.56 28.92
C VAL A 375 28.26 4.26 28.46
N PHE A 376 28.14 4.47 27.16
CA PHE A 376 26.89 4.84 26.52
C PHE A 376 26.17 3.56 26.11
N ASP A 377 24.98 3.31 26.63
CA ASP A 377 24.17 2.15 26.26
C ASP A 377 23.50 2.42 24.92
N ASP A 378 23.93 1.72 23.87
CA ASP A 378 23.49 1.89 22.50
C ASP A 378 22.43 0.86 22.07
N LYS A 379 21.97 0.00 22.99
CA LYS A 379 20.95 -1.03 22.70
C LYS A 379 19.64 -0.47 22.17
N ASP A 380 19.23 0.70 22.64
CA ASP A 380 18.03 1.37 22.14
C ASP A 380 18.18 1.87 20.69
N PHE A 381 19.42 2.05 20.20
CA PHE A 381 19.69 2.42 18.81
C PHE A 381 19.56 1.24 17.84
N GLU A 382 19.65 -0.01 18.30
CA GLU A 382 19.41 -1.18 17.43
C GLU A 382 17.92 -1.25 17.01
N GLY A 383 16.99 -1.13 17.96
CA GLY A 383 15.56 -1.07 17.65
C GLY A 383 15.16 0.20 16.88
N LEU A 384 15.82 1.33 17.16
CA LEU A 384 15.60 2.57 16.41
C LEU A 384 16.12 2.47 14.96
N ARG A 385 17.22 1.75 14.70
CA ARG A 385 17.74 1.52 13.34
C ARG A 385 16.73 0.75 12.49
N GLU A 386 16.13 -0.30 13.04
CA GLU A 386 15.08 -1.07 12.37
C GLU A 386 13.82 -0.23 12.15
N THR A 387 13.43 0.57 13.14
CA THR A 387 12.26 1.46 13.04
C THR A 387 12.48 2.54 11.97
N ILE A 388 13.65 3.19 11.94
CA ILE A 388 14.01 4.22 10.95
C ILE A 388 13.93 3.67 9.52
N THR A 389 14.33 2.41 9.29
CA THR A 389 14.20 1.79 7.97
C THR A 389 12.74 1.57 7.53
N GLY A 390 11.79 1.62 8.46
CA GLY A 390 10.35 1.53 8.20
C GLY A 390 9.57 2.84 8.37
N ILE A 391 10.22 3.97 8.68
CA ILE A 391 9.53 5.27 8.87
C ILE A 391 9.16 5.86 7.51
N GLY A 392 7.86 6.08 7.32
CA GLY A 392 7.28 6.71 6.14
C GLY A 392 6.93 5.69 5.06
N CYS A 393 5.64 5.37 4.94
CA CYS A 393 5.09 4.63 3.81
C CYS A 393 4.21 5.58 2.98
N VAL A 394 4.47 5.68 1.67
CA VAL A 394 3.58 6.42 0.76
C VAL A 394 2.33 5.56 0.54
N CYS A 395 1.27 5.89 1.26
CA CYS A 395 -0.01 5.21 1.15
C CYS A 395 -0.74 5.68 -0.12
N ASN A 396 -0.83 4.82 -1.13
CA ASN A 396 -1.60 5.06 -2.34
C ASN A 396 -2.89 4.25 -2.32
N ASN A 397 -4.01 4.90 -2.62
CA ASN A 397 -5.30 4.24 -2.81
C ASN A 397 -5.78 4.45 -4.25
N ALA A 398 -5.84 3.36 -5.02
CA ALA A 398 -6.24 3.36 -6.43
C ALA A 398 -7.77 3.24 -6.65
N ALA A 399 -8.57 3.40 -5.59
CA ALA A 399 -10.01 3.19 -5.64
C ALA A 399 -10.73 4.20 -6.53
N VAL A 400 -11.68 3.69 -7.31
CA VAL A 400 -12.55 4.46 -8.20
C VAL A 400 -13.99 4.41 -7.68
N PRO A 401 -14.66 5.55 -7.44
CA PRO A 401 -16.02 5.58 -6.87
C PRO A 401 -17.06 4.77 -7.67
N HIS A 402 -17.06 4.91 -8.99
CA HIS A 402 -18.00 4.24 -9.88
C HIS A 402 -17.76 2.72 -10.06
N GLN A 403 -16.60 2.21 -9.62
CA GLN A 403 -16.30 0.78 -9.60
C GLN A 403 -16.50 0.18 -8.20
N THR A 404 -16.37 1.01 -7.16
CA THR A 404 -16.50 0.60 -5.76
C THR A 404 -17.90 0.08 -5.45
N THR A 405 -17.95 -1.06 -4.76
CA THR A 405 -19.20 -1.78 -4.46
C THR A 405 -19.50 -1.71 -2.98
N VAL A 406 -20.76 -1.44 -2.63
CA VAL A 406 -21.23 -1.40 -1.25
C VAL A 406 -22.18 -2.58 -1.03
N GLY A 407 -21.95 -3.37 0.02
CA GLY A 407 -22.73 -4.57 0.36
C GLY A 407 -22.71 -4.82 1.87
N GLY A 408 -23.64 -5.61 2.37
CA GLY A 408 -23.72 -5.89 3.81
C GLY A 408 -25.09 -6.34 4.26
N GLU A 409 -25.15 -6.86 5.48
CA GLU A 409 -26.37 -7.43 6.06
C GLU A 409 -27.45 -6.38 6.31
N ALA A 410 -27.09 -5.10 6.43
CA ALA A 410 -28.05 -4.02 6.63
C ALA A 410 -29.00 -3.81 5.43
N PHE A 411 -28.66 -4.28 4.23
CA PHE A 411 -29.56 -4.18 3.07
C PHE A 411 -30.67 -5.23 3.08
N SER A 412 -30.46 -6.36 3.77
CA SER A 412 -31.43 -7.46 3.86
C SER A 412 -32.14 -7.50 5.22
N ASN A 413 -31.42 -7.34 6.33
CA ASN A 413 -31.89 -7.56 7.69
C ASN A 413 -31.44 -6.44 8.65
N CYS A 414 -32.02 -5.24 8.53
CA CYS A 414 -31.76 -4.15 9.48
C CYS A 414 -32.84 -4.09 10.56
N ILE A 415 -32.44 -4.22 11.83
CA ILE A 415 -33.32 -4.27 12.99
C ILE A 415 -33.18 -2.97 13.80
N VAL A 416 -34.31 -2.35 14.17
CA VAL A 416 -34.34 -1.13 15.00
C VAL A 416 -33.68 -1.38 16.36
N GLY A 417 -32.85 -0.44 16.82
CA GLY A 417 -32.15 -0.51 18.12
C GLY A 417 -30.89 -1.39 18.15
N LYS A 418 -30.59 -2.14 17.07
CA LYS A 418 -29.34 -2.93 16.95
C LYS A 418 -28.36 -2.23 16.01
N ALA A 419 -27.07 -2.28 16.34
CA ALA A 419 -26.00 -1.82 15.44
C ALA A 419 -26.00 -2.66 14.15
N SER A 420 -26.12 -1.98 13.02
CA SER A 420 -26.07 -2.57 11.68
C SER A 420 -24.83 -2.07 10.96
N THR A 421 -24.19 -2.94 10.18
CA THR A 421 -22.95 -2.64 9.47
C THR A 421 -23.12 -2.83 7.96
N VAL A 422 -22.57 -1.90 7.20
CA VAL A 422 -22.48 -1.92 5.74
C VAL A 422 -21.00 -1.88 5.34
N THR A 423 -20.56 -2.83 4.54
CA THR A 423 -19.18 -2.91 4.07
C THR A 423 -19.04 -2.29 2.69
N VAL A 424 -18.13 -1.33 2.57
CA VAL A 424 -17.70 -0.74 1.30
C VAL A 424 -16.44 -1.45 0.85
N THR A 425 -16.48 -2.07 -0.33
CA THR A 425 -15.33 -2.75 -0.94
C THR A 425 -14.82 -1.91 -2.10
N THR A 426 -13.64 -1.33 -1.95
CA THR A 426 -13.05 -0.44 -2.96
C THR A 426 -12.46 -1.21 -4.13
N ARG A 427 -12.65 -0.66 -5.34
CA ARG A 427 -12.20 -1.28 -6.60
C ARG A 427 -11.48 -0.27 -7.48
N ASP A 428 -10.49 -0.73 -8.22
CA ASP A 428 -9.72 0.09 -9.14
C ASP A 428 -10.45 0.32 -10.48
N ARG A 429 -9.78 1.00 -11.43
CA ARG A 429 -10.33 1.26 -12.79
C ARG A 429 -10.65 -0.01 -13.59
N ASN A 430 -9.99 -1.13 -13.30
CA ASN A 430 -10.19 -2.41 -13.97
C ASN A 430 -11.28 -3.25 -13.29
N GLY A 431 -11.79 -2.81 -12.14
CA GLY A 431 -12.77 -3.53 -11.33
C GLY A 431 -12.14 -4.52 -10.34
N ASP A 432 -10.81 -4.54 -10.24
CA ASP A 432 -10.07 -5.38 -9.31
C ASP A 432 -10.12 -4.81 -7.89
N LEU A 433 -10.01 -5.69 -6.89
CA LEU A 433 -10.03 -5.29 -5.48
C LEU A 433 -8.78 -4.50 -5.12
N VAL A 434 -8.97 -3.30 -4.58
CA VAL A 434 -7.87 -2.52 -3.99
C VAL A 434 -7.49 -3.18 -2.67
N LYS A 435 -6.19 -3.32 -2.41
CA LYS A 435 -5.64 -4.03 -1.24
C LYS A 435 -5.09 -3.07 -0.17
N THR A 436 -5.28 -1.77 -0.36
CA THR A 436 -4.76 -0.70 0.49
C THR A 436 -5.90 0.16 1.03
N GLY A 437 -5.79 0.64 2.27
CA GLY A 437 -6.74 1.57 2.90
C GLY A 437 -6.57 3.03 2.48
N PHE A 438 -7.01 3.96 3.32
CA PHE A 438 -6.85 5.42 3.21
C PHE A 438 -7.65 6.16 2.12
N ALA A 439 -8.64 5.55 1.48
CA ALA A 439 -9.63 6.28 0.67
C ALA A 439 -10.51 7.17 1.58
N PRO A 440 -10.67 8.47 1.26
CA PRO A 440 -11.57 9.37 1.97
C PRO A 440 -13.02 9.03 1.61
N ILE A 441 -13.68 8.27 2.50
CA ILE A 441 -15.09 7.90 2.38
C ILE A 441 -15.93 8.76 3.31
N THR A 442 -17.04 9.26 2.79
CA THR A 442 -18.08 9.95 3.55
C THR A 442 -19.41 9.23 3.36
N ALA A 443 -20.16 9.08 4.45
CA ALA A 443 -21.46 8.40 4.43
C ALA A 443 -22.49 9.22 5.21
N SER A 444 -23.73 9.27 4.71
CA SER A 444 -24.86 9.90 5.39
C SER A 444 -26.14 9.10 5.18
N LEU A 445 -26.94 8.93 6.22
CA LEU A 445 -28.29 8.38 6.13
C LEU A 445 -29.32 9.50 6.25
N SER A 446 -30.33 9.43 5.38
CA SER A 446 -31.51 10.30 5.40
C SER A 446 -32.78 9.46 5.44
N THR A 447 -33.88 10.03 5.95
CA THR A 447 -35.18 9.38 6.01
C THR A 447 -36.27 10.32 5.49
N ASP A 448 -37.35 9.76 4.97
CA ASP A 448 -38.48 10.55 4.43
C ASP A 448 -39.30 11.25 5.54
N LYS A 449 -39.09 10.90 6.81
CA LYS A 449 -39.88 11.38 7.96
C LYS A 449 -39.22 12.50 8.78
N SER A 450 -37.92 12.74 8.62
CA SER A 450 -37.18 13.80 9.34
C SER A 450 -36.05 14.34 8.47
N GLU A 451 -35.76 15.64 8.61
CA GLU A 451 -34.62 16.28 7.93
C GLU A 451 -33.27 15.96 8.59
N GLU A 452 -33.28 15.26 9.72
CA GLU A 452 -32.07 14.87 10.44
C GLU A 452 -31.26 13.83 9.67
N ARG A 453 -30.00 14.15 9.38
CA ARG A 453 -29.04 13.24 8.74
C ARG A 453 -28.21 12.54 9.81
N LEU A 454 -28.20 11.21 9.76
CA LEU A 454 -27.33 10.40 10.62
C LEU A 454 -26.01 10.13 9.90
N PHE A 455 -24.91 10.17 10.63
CA PHE A 455 -23.58 9.92 10.10
C PHE A 455 -23.04 8.59 10.66
N PRO A 456 -22.84 7.55 9.83
CA PRO A 456 -22.24 6.29 10.26
C PRO A 456 -20.82 6.47 10.78
N THR A 457 -20.44 5.64 11.74
CA THR A 457 -19.04 5.47 12.11
C THR A 457 -18.34 4.65 11.02
N ILE A 458 -17.24 5.19 10.48
CA ILE A 458 -16.47 4.58 9.39
C ILE A 458 -15.21 3.96 9.99
N THR A 459 -15.00 2.67 9.76
CA THR A 459 -13.80 1.94 10.17
C THR A 459 -13.05 1.45 8.93
N ASP A 460 -11.78 1.85 8.79
CA ASP A 460 -10.89 1.41 7.71
C ASP A 460 -10.10 0.19 8.15
N HIS A 461 -10.25 -0.93 7.45
CA HIS A 461 -9.54 -2.19 7.72
C HIS A 461 -8.16 -2.27 7.06
N GLN A 462 -7.73 -1.20 6.38
CA GLN A 462 -6.44 -1.05 5.69
C GLN A 462 -6.16 -2.07 4.58
N ASN A 463 -7.16 -2.85 4.21
CA ASN A 463 -7.11 -3.89 3.17
C ASN A 463 -7.96 -3.55 1.94
N GLY A 464 -8.44 -2.31 1.84
CA GLY A 464 -9.37 -1.82 0.81
C GLY A 464 -10.86 -1.99 1.12
N THR A 465 -11.20 -2.49 2.32
CA THR A 465 -12.57 -2.56 2.83
C THR A 465 -12.81 -1.60 3.98
N TYR A 466 -14.01 -1.03 4.03
CA TYR A 466 -14.44 -0.08 5.05
C TYR A 466 -15.79 -0.50 5.60
N ASP A 467 -15.94 -0.47 6.92
CA ASP A 467 -17.22 -0.77 7.55
C ASP A 467 -17.89 0.52 8.04
N LEU A 468 -19.13 0.70 7.60
CA LEU A 468 -20.03 1.78 7.99
C LEU A 468 -21.00 1.21 9.04
N THR A 469 -20.82 1.59 10.30
CA THR A 469 -21.67 1.13 11.41
C THR A 469 -22.62 2.24 11.86
N PHE A 470 -23.91 1.92 12.00
CA PHE A 470 -24.93 2.86 12.45
C PHE A 470 -26.05 2.14 13.22
N VAL A 471 -26.80 2.88 14.03
CA VAL A 471 -27.96 2.38 14.78
C VAL A 471 -29.19 3.20 14.39
N LEU A 472 -30.25 2.52 13.94
CA LEU A 472 -31.52 3.16 13.58
C LEU A 472 -32.49 3.09 14.75
N GLN A 473 -33.07 4.22 15.10
CA GLN A 473 -33.94 4.38 16.28
C GLN A 473 -35.43 4.17 15.98
N SER A 474 -35.85 4.26 14.72
CA SER A 474 -37.25 4.10 14.32
C SER A 474 -37.40 3.20 13.09
N PRO A 475 -38.52 2.46 12.99
CA PRO A 475 -38.79 1.62 11.82
C PRO A 475 -39.18 2.49 10.62
N GLY A 476 -38.63 2.16 9.45
CA GLY A 476 -38.82 2.98 8.26
C GLY A 476 -37.86 2.67 7.12
N VAL A 477 -37.98 3.46 6.05
CA VAL A 477 -37.08 3.43 4.91
C VAL A 477 -36.05 4.54 5.09
N TYR A 478 -34.77 4.18 4.91
CA TYR A 478 -33.63 5.08 4.97
C TYR A 478 -32.84 5.01 3.67
N TYR A 479 -32.22 6.12 3.29
CA TYR A 479 -31.35 6.23 2.12
C TYR A 479 -29.92 6.52 2.59
N LEU A 480 -29.03 5.55 2.37
CA LEU A 480 -27.61 5.64 2.66
C LEU A 480 -26.87 6.18 1.42
N SER A 481 -26.37 7.40 1.52
CA SER A 481 -25.49 8.01 0.53
C SER A 481 -24.04 7.75 0.91
N VAL A 482 -23.30 7.03 0.06
CA VAL A 482 -21.87 6.76 0.25
C VAL A 482 -21.10 7.44 -0.87
N CYS A 483 -20.25 8.40 -0.49
CA CYS A 483 -19.38 9.13 -1.38
C CYS A 483 -17.92 8.80 -1.09
N MET A 484 -17.11 8.76 -2.15
CA MET A 484 -15.67 8.57 -2.08
C MET A 484 -15.03 9.64 -2.96
N PHE A 485 -14.04 10.36 -2.42
CA PHE A 485 -13.47 11.55 -3.07
C PHE A 485 -14.52 12.62 -3.46
N GLY A 486 -15.62 12.73 -2.69
CA GLY A 486 -16.73 13.65 -2.98
C GLY A 486 -17.71 13.19 -4.07
N LEU A 487 -17.49 12.03 -4.69
CA LEU A 487 -18.34 11.46 -5.74
C LEU A 487 -19.12 10.25 -5.23
N HIS A 488 -20.36 10.07 -5.70
CA HIS A 488 -21.19 8.93 -5.31
C HIS A 488 -20.64 7.58 -5.80
N THR A 489 -20.74 6.56 -4.94
CA THR A 489 -20.37 5.18 -5.30
C THR A 489 -21.44 4.49 -6.15
N LYS A 490 -21.08 3.39 -6.81
CA LYS A 490 -21.97 2.66 -7.72
C LYS A 490 -23.24 2.12 -7.04
N GLY A 491 -24.36 2.78 -7.29
CA GLY A 491 -25.67 2.41 -6.71
C GLY A 491 -26.07 3.27 -5.51
N SER A 492 -25.27 4.28 -5.14
CA SER A 492 -25.66 5.30 -4.16
C SER A 492 -26.70 6.26 -4.77
N PRO A 493 -27.72 6.70 -4.02
CA PRO A 493 -28.05 6.32 -2.64
C PRO A 493 -28.69 4.93 -2.53
N TYR A 494 -28.27 4.15 -1.53
CA TYR A 494 -28.76 2.79 -1.28
C TYR A 494 -29.96 2.80 -0.33
N LYS A 495 -30.98 2.00 -0.64
CA LYS A 495 -32.21 1.89 0.15
C LYS A 495 -32.06 0.84 1.25
N ILE A 496 -32.32 1.23 2.50
CA ILE A 496 -32.27 0.38 3.70
C ILE A 496 -33.66 0.37 4.34
N ARG A 497 -34.15 -0.81 4.73
CA ARG A 497 -35.44 -0.98 5.42
C ARG A 497 -35.19 -1.47 6.83
N ALA A 498 -35.57 -0.67 7.83
CA ALA A 498 -35.49 -1.03 9.25
C ALA A 498 -36.83 -1.62 9.73
N VAL A 499 -36.77 -2.81 10.32
CA VAL A 499 -37.93 -3.54 10.89
C VAL A 499 -37.78 -3.72 12.40
N ASP A 500 -38.91 -3.84 13.11
CA ASP A 500 -38.95 -3.99 14.56
C ASP A 500 -38.84 -5.47 14.99
N ILE A 501 -38.35 -5.73 16.20
CA ILE A 501 -38.03 -7.09 16.69
C ILE A 501 -39.28 -7.99 16.83
N GLY A 502 -40.48 -7.39 16.90
CA GLY A 502 -41.75 -8.10 17.08
C GLY A 502 -42.28 -8.89 15.88
N ASP A 503 -41.84 -8.59 14.65
CA ASP A 503 -42.43 -9.15 13.42
C ASP A 503 -41.63 -10.31 12.79
N ALA A 504 -40.51 -10.73 13.40
CA ALA A 504 -39.66 -11.80 12.84
C ALA A 504 -40.19 -13.22 13.09
N ASN A 505 -41.23 -13.39 13.92
CA ASN A 505 -41.86 -14.69 14.22
C ASN A 505 -43.33 -14.73 13.77
N GLY A 506 -43.56 -14.86 12.46
CA GLY A 506 -44.89 -15.08 11.89
C GLY A 506 -44.82 -15.69 10.48
N ASN A 507 -45.38 -16.90 10.33
CA ASN A 507 -45.47 -17.66 9.07
C ASN A 507 -46.06 -16.85 7.90
N GLY A 508 -45.43 -16.94 6.72
CA GLY A 508 -46.01 -16.42 5.47
C GLY A 508 -45.17 -16.70 4.22
N THR A 509 -45.51 -17.78 3.52
CA THR A 509 -45.08 -18.08 2.15
C THR A 509 -45.19 -16.86 1.22
N THR A 510 -44.07 -16.34 0.71
CA THR A 510 -44.08 -15.44 -0.45
C THR A 510 -42.89 -15.69 -1.36
N ARG A 511 -43.21 -15.73 -2.66
CA ARG A 511 -42.37 -16.17 -3.77
C ARG A 511 -41.14 -15.26 -3.95
N ILE A 512 -39.98 -15.88 -4.10
CA ILE A 512 -38.74 -15.24 -4.56
C ILE A 512 -38.93 -14.82 -6.04
N PRO A 513 -38.78 -13.53 -6.40
CA PRO A 513 -38.69 -13.13 -7.80
C PRO A 513 -37.31 -13.54 -8.34
N ARG A 514 -37.31 -14.32 -9.43
CA ARG A 514 -36.11 -14.60 -10.22
C ARG A 514 -35.62 -13.31 -10.88
N THR A 515 -34.39 -12.88 -10.59
CA THR A 515 -33.65 -11.93 -11.43
C THR A 515 -32.37 -12.58 -11.95
N MET A 516 -32.39 -12.78 -13.28
CA MET A 516 -31.30 -12.90 -14.25
C MET A 516 -29.98 -13.54 -13.79
N ALA A 517 -29.88 -14.86 -14.01
CA ALA A 517 -28.61 -15.57 -14.11
C ALA A 517 -27.81 -15.08 -15.33
N VAL A 518 -26.67 -14.44 -15.09
CA VAL A 518 -25.62 -14.28 -16.10
C VAL A 518 -24.83 -15.60 -16.13
N LYS A 519 -25.06 -16.39 -17.18
CA LYS A 519 -24.30 -17.62 -17.47
C LYS A 519 -22.83 -17.28 -17.78
N GLN A 520 -21.89 -17.78 -17.00
CA GLN A 520 -20.50 -17.93 -17.45
C GLN A 520 -20.29 -19.36 -17.97
N LYS A 521 -19.95 -19.47 -19.26
CA LYS A 521 -19.50 -20.69 -19.94
C LYS A 521 -18.17 -21.15 -19.35
N GLY A 522 -18.12 -22.35 -18.78
CA GLY A 522 -16.87 -23.00 -18.40
C GLY A 522 -16.12 -23.54 -19.62
N VAL A 523 -14.88 -23.09 -19.82
CA VAL A 523 -13.92 -23.71 -20.75
C VAL A 523 -12.94 -24.54 -19.90
N LYS A 524 -12.86 -25.84 -20.19
CA LYS A 524 -11.85 -26.76 -19.64
C LYS A 524 -10.46 -26.41 -20.22
N ARG A 525 -9.40 -26.47 -19.40
CA ARG A 525 -7.99 -26.52 -19.87
C ARG A 525 -7.31 -27.82 -19.40
N PRO A 526 -6.38 -28.39 -20.19
CA PRO A 526 -5.56 -29.53 -19.79
C PRO A 526 -4.30 -29.10 -19.00
N SER A 527 -3.66 -30.10 -18.39
CA SER A 527 -2.52 -30.04 -17.49
C SER A 527 -1.15 -30.11 -18.19
N SER A 528 -0.20 -29.23 -17.83
CA SER A 528 1.18 -29.59 -17.39
C SER A 528 2.14 -28.38 -17.22
N SER A 529 3.07 -28.53 -16.26
CA SER A 529 4.42 -27.94 -16.06
C SER A 529 4.61 -26.50 -15.52
N ARG A 530 5.10 -26.44 -14.25
CA ARG A 530 6.12 -25.58 -13.57
C ARG A 530 6.40 -24.18 -14.16
N SER A 531 6.51 -23.08 -13.43
CA SER A 531 6.72 -22.76 -12.00
C SER A 531 6.57 -21.25 -11.81
N GLN A 532 5.98 -20.77 -10.72
CA GLN A 532 6.28 -19.51 -9.98
C GLN A 532 5.04 -18.95 -9.26
N GLY A 533 5.24 -18.57 -7.99
CA GLY A 533 4.56 -17.43 -7.38
C GLY A 533 3.13 -17.63 -6.86
N SER A 534 3.02 -17.78 -5.55
CA SER A 534 2.03 -17.13 -4.67
C SER A 534 0.52 -17.32 -4.91
N SER A 535 -0.12 -17.77 -3.83
CA SER A 535 -1.48 -17.44 -3.38
C SER A 535 -2.66 -17.63 -4.36
N ASN A 536 -3.45 -18.67 -4.11
CA ASN A 536 -4.90 -18.49 -3.91
C ASN A 536 -5.52 -19.71 -3.23
N ARG A 537 -5.72 -19.57 -1.90
CA ARG A 537 -6.80 -20.25 -1.20
C ARG A 537 -8.11 -19.79 -1.82
N ARG A 538 -8.83 -20.72 -2.45
CA ARG A 538 -10.29 -20.66 -2.48
C ARG A 538 -10.75 -20.77 -1.03
N THR A 539 -11.26 -19.69 -0.42
CA THR A 539 -11.93 -19.79 0.87
C THR A 539 -13.39 -20.15 0.64
N ASN A 540 -13.65 -21.46 0.79
CA ASN A 540 -14.90 -21.92 1.37
C ASN A 540 -15.10 -21.25 2.75
N ARG A 541 -16.36 -21.08 3.14
CA ARG A 541 -16.83 -20.74 4.50
C ARG A 541 -15.92 -21.33 5.58
N ILE A 542 -15.35 -20.51 6.45
CA ILE A 542 -14.70 -20.95 7.69
C ILE A 542 -15.52 -20.37 8.85
N GLU A 543 -16.09 -21.28 9.62
CA GLU A 543 -16.81 -21.04 10.87
C GLU A 543 -15.90 -20.35 11.89
N ASP A 544 -16.47 -19.55 12.80
CA ASP A 544 -15.74 -18.93 13.90
C ASP A 544 -15.09 -20.02 14.78
N ASP A 545 -13.79 -19.89 15.04
CA ASP A 545 -12.97 -20.91 15.72
C ASP A 545 -12.86 -20.67 17.24
N LEU A 546 -13.34 -19.55 17.78
CA LEU A 546 -13.36 -19.31 19.22
C LEU A 546 -14.48 -20.13 19.90
N ILE A 547 -14.11 -20.93 20.91
CA ILE A 547 -15.07 -21.73 21.69
C ILE A 547 -15.53 -20.98 22.94
N ILE A 548 -14.59 -20.55 23.79
CA ILE A 548 -14.90 -19.84 25.03
C ILE A 548 -13.71 -18.98 25.49
N ARG A 549 -14.02 -17.82 26.09
CA ARG A 549 -13.08 -16.93 26.77
C ARG A 549 -13.37 -16.94 28.27
N ILE A 550 -12.36 -17.22 29.09
CA ILE A 550 -12.49 -17.27 30.56
C ILE A 550 -11.46 -16.37 31.21
N GLY A 551 -11.92 -15.48 32.07
CA GLY A 551 -11.08 -14.59 32.85
C GLY A 551 -11.26 -13.12 32.52
N VAL A 552 -11.04 -12.31 33.54
CA VAL A 552 -10.99 -10.85 33.47
C VAL A 552 -9.87 -10.35 34.37
N LYS A 553 -9.48 -9.09 34.19
CA LYS A 553 -8.45 -8.46 35.02
C LYS A 553 -8.88 -8.45 36.49
N GLY A 554 -8.06 -9.00 37.37
CA GLY A 554 -8.32 -8.91 38.81
C GLY A 554 -7.53 -9.90 39.66
N ARG A 555 -7.98 -10.09 40.90
CA ARG A 555 -7.31 -10.89 41.93
C ARG A 555 -8.20 -11.93 42.58
N ASN A 556 -9.50 -11.95 42.28
CA ASN A 556 -10.44 -12.90 42.87
C ASN A 556 -10.34 -14.27 42.19
N LYS A 557 -11.23 -15.19 42.57
CA LYS A 557 -11.34 -16.51 41.95
C LYS A 557 -11.91 -16.35 40.54
N GLY A 558 -11.23 -16.89 39.53
CA GLY A 558 -11.62 -16.73 38.11
C GLY A 558 -11.09 -15.45 37.44
N GLU A 559 -10.40 -14.58 38.16
CA GLU A 559 -9.77 -13.38 37.63
C GLU A 559 -8.25 -13.56 37.52
N PHE A 560 -7.63 -12.87 36.58
CA PHE A 560 -6.19 -12.93 36.35
C PHE A 560 -5.54 -11.55 36.32
N SER A 561 -4.30 -11.47 36.80
CA SER A 561 -3.48 -10.26 36.61
C SER A 561 -2.41 -10.47 35.55
N ASN A 562 -1.76 -11.64 35.50
CA ASN A 562 -0.77 -11.98 34.47
C ASN A 562 -0.69 -13.51 34.30
N PRO A 563 -1.64 -14.12 33.57
CA PRO A 563 -1.60 -15.55 33.30
C PRO A 563 -0.41 -15.85 32.37
N GLN A 564 0.46 -16.77 32.76
CA GLN A 564 1.66 -17.15 32.00
C GLN A 564 1.54 -18.58 31.45
N GLY A 565 2.02 -19.57 32.20
CA GLY A 565 1.97 -20.96 31.80
C GLY A 565 0.61 -21.57 32.08
N LEU A 566 0.20 -22.47 31.21
CA LEU A 566 -0.98 -23.29 31.41
C LEU A 566 -0.67 -24.76 31.08
N CYS A 567 -1.47 -25.66 31.63
CA CYS A 567 -1.40 -27.09 31.37
C CYS A 567 -2.82 -27.63 31.35
N TYR A 568 -3.12 -28.49 30.38
CA TYR A 568 -4.38 -29.21 30.30
C TYR A 568 -4.14 -30.68 30.66
N HIS A 569 -4.88 -31.19 31.64
CA HIS A 569 -4.80 -32.58 32.07
C HIS A 569 -6.13 -33.01 32.70
N ASP A 570 -6.62 -34.20 32.33
CA ASP A 570 -7.84 -34.81 32.88
C ASP A 570 -9.07 -33.86 32.91
N GLU A 571 -9.39 -33.26 31.75
CA GLU A 571 -10.48 -32.28 31.61
C GLU A 571 -10.38 -31.12 32.61
N ARG A 572 -9.17 -30.66 32.91
CA ARG A 572 -8.90 -29.49 33.75
C ARG A 572 -7.79 -28.65 33.13
N VAL A 573 -7.94 -27.34 33.21
CA VAL A 573 -6.90 -26.36 32.85
C VAL A 573 -6.30 -25.78 34.13
N LEU A 574 -5.01 -25.97 34.30
CA LEU A 574 -4.22 -25.30 35.32
C LEU A 574 -3.61 -24.05 34.70
N VAL A 575 -3.73 -22.90 35.37
CA VAL A 575 -3.17 -21.63 34.92
C VAL A 575 -2.34 -21.02 36.05
N ALA A 576 -1.06 -20.75 35.77
CA ALA A 576 -0.21 -19.96 36.65
C ALA A 576 -0.43 -18.46 36.42
N ASP A 577 -0.87 -17.77 37.47
CA ASP A 577 -0.95 -16.32 37.47
C ASP A 577 0.26 -15.74 38.20
N SER A 578 1.23 -15.27 37.41
CA SER A 578 2.52 -14.80 37.93
C SER A 578 2.37 -13.62 38.87
N ASN A 579 1.50 -12.66 38.55
CA ASN A 579 1.39 -11.42 39.33
C ASN A 579 0.50 -11.61 40.57
N ASN A 580 -0.49 -12.50 40.50
CA ASN A 580 -1.28 -12.87 41.67
C ASN A 580 -0.58 -13.91 42.56
N GLN A 581 0.54 -14.50 42.11
CA GLN A 581 1.33 -15.47 42.87
C GLN A 581 0.51 -16.70 43.27
N THR A 582 -0.41 -17.09 42.38
CA THR A 582 -1.34 -18.20 42.60
C THR A 582 -1.46 -19.06 41.36
N VAL A 583 -1.88 -20.30 41.56
CA VAL A 583 -2.32 -21.19 40.49
C VAL A 583 -3.82 -21.41 40.64
N GLN A 584 -4.53 -21.34 39.51
CA GLN A 584 -5.97 -21.53 39.45
C GLN A 584 -6.28 -22.72 38.52
N ILE A 585 -7.27 -23.53 38.90
CA ILE A 585 -7.69 -24.72 38.16
C ILE A 585 -9.14 -24.52 37.69
N PHE A 586 -9.39 -24.78 36.42
CA PHE A 586 -10.67 -24.59 35.75
C PHE A 586 -11.15 -25.87 35.09
N LEU A 587 -12.47 -26.04 35.06
CA LEU A 587 -13.13 -26.99 34.16
C LEU A 587 -13.24 -26.41 32.74
N PRO A 588 -13.41 -27.25 31.71
CA PRO A 588 -13.69 -26.83 30.33
C PRO A 588 -14.90 -25.91 30.22
N SER A 589 -15.87 -26.02 31.14
CA SER A 589 -17.03 -25.12 31.24
C SER A 589 -16.68 -23.68 31.65
N GLY A 590 -15.45 -23.43 32.11
CA GLY A 590 -14.99 -22.14 32.62
C GLY A 590 -15.17 -21.95 34.14
N GLU A 591 -15.74 -22.93 34.83
CA GLU A 591 -15.85 -22.89 36.29
C GLU A 591 -14.49 -23.06 36.97
N CYS A 592 -14.14 -22.14 37.86
CA CYS A 592 -12.93 -22.26 38.68
C CYS A 592 -13.16 -23.26 39.82
N CYS A 593 -12.45 -24.39 39.80
CA CYS A 593 -12.50 -25.40 40.86
C CYS A 593 -11.72 -24.94 42.09
N LEU A 594 -10.43 -24.65 41.89
CA LEU A 594 -9.48 -24.48 42.97
C LEU A 594 -8.58 -23.28 42.67
N LYS A 595 -8.25 -22.53 43.73
CA LYS A 595 -7.23 -21.48 43.73
C LYS A 595 -6.34 -21.69 44.93
N PHE A 596 -5.04 -21.83 44.69
CA PHE A 596 -4.06 -22.05 45.75
C PHE A 596 -2.77 -21.29 45.49
N GLY A 597 -2.00 -21.09 46.57
CA GLY A 597 -0.79 -20.31 46.57
C GLY A 597 -0.85 -19.13 47.51
N THR A 598 0.27 -18.88 48.19
CA THR A 598 0.42 -17.71 49.06
C THR A 598 1.72 -16.98 48.70
N PRO A 599 1.72 -15.64 48.71
CA PRO A 599 2.89 -14.86 48.34
C PRO A 599 4.04 -15.07 49.34
N GLY A 600 5.24 -15.34 48.84
CA GLY A 600 6.45 -15.38 49.65
C GLY A 600 7.56 -16.31 49.15
N ARG A 601 8.63 -16.40 49.95
CA ARG A 601 9.87 -17.13 49.64
C ARG A 601 10.08 -18.40 50.47
N ALA A 602 9.14 -18.73 51.35
CA ALA A 602 9.21 -19.95 52.15
C ALA A 602 8.68 -21.17 51.35
N PRO A 603 9.04 -22.41 51.72
CA PRO A 603 8.43 -23.61 51.13
C PRO A 603 6.90 -23.55 51.17
N GLY A 604 6.24 -23.88 50.06
CA GLY A 604 4.79 -23.78 49.89
C GLY A 604 4.25 -22.38 49.57
N LYS A 605 5.10 -21.35 49.61
CA LYS A 605 4.81 -20.01 49.11
C LYS A 605 5.33 -19.85 47.68
N MET A 606 4.76 -18.90 46.95
CA MET A 606 5.11 -18.59 45.58
C MET A 606 5.42 -17.11 45.43
N GLN A 607 6.37 -16.78 44.55
CA GLN A 607 6.76 -15.41 44.25
C GLN A 607 6.50 -15.05 42.80
N ARG A 608 6.89 -15.93 41.86
CA ARG A 608 6.59 -15.71 40.44
C ARG A 608 6.35 -17.04 39.72
N PRO A 609 5.16 -17.65 39.93
CA PRO A 609 4.80 -18.89 39.26
C PRO A 609 4.68 -18.63 37.75
N THR A 610 5.44 -19.35 36.94
CA THR A 610 5.52 -19.16 35.49
C THR A 610 4.91 -20.35 34.77
N GLY A 611 5.54 -21.53 34.86
CA GLY A 611 5.09 -22.76 34.24
C GLY A 611 4.36 -23.69 35.20
N VAL A 612 3.41 -24.45 34.67
CA VAL A 612 2.68 -25.49 35.40
C VAL A 612 2.69 -26.79 34.62
N ALA A 613 2.76 -27.91 35.32
CA ALA A 613 2.64 -29.24 34.73
C ALA A 613 2.01 -30.21 35.75
N VAL A 614 1.52 -31.35 35.28
CA VAL A 614 0.93 -32.38 36.14
C VAL A 614 1.79 -33.65 36.04
N THR A 615 2.12 -34.24 37.18
CA THR A 615 2.81 -35.53 37.24
C THR A 615 1.86 -36.69 36.95
N LEU A 616 2.39 -37.86 36.61
CA LEU A 616 1.59 -39.10 36.42
C LEU A 616 0.75 -39.49 37.66
N ASN A 617 1.16 -39.04 38.86
CA ASN A 617 0.43 -39.29 40.10
C ASN A 617 -0.64 -38.23 40.41
N GLY A 618 -0.88 -37.29 39.49
CA GLY A 618 -1.85 -36.19 39.64
C GLY A 618 -1.35 -34.99 40.45
N ASN A 619 -0.11 -35.01 40.98
CA ASN A 619 0.45 -33.86 41.68
C ASN A 619 0.77 -32.71 40.70
N TYR A 620 0.56 -31.48 41.14
CA TYR A 620 0.82 -30.26 40.38
C TYR A 620 2.25 -29.78 40.62
N LEU A 621 2.96 -29.51 39.53
CA LEU A 621 4.28 -28.90 39.53
C LEU A 621 4.15 -27.44 39.13
N VAL A 622 4.79 -26.57 39.89
CA VAL A 622 4.79 -25.13 39.62
C VAL A 622 6.23 -24.65 39.59
N ALA A 623 6.68 -24.20 38.42
CA ALA A 623 7.95 -23.53 38.25
C ALA A 623 7.85 -22.11 38.82
N ASP A 624 8.66 -21.80 39.83
CA ASP A 624 8.73 -20.46 40.41
C ASP A 624 10.04 -19.78 40.02
N TYR A 625 9.92 -18.80 39.15
CA TYR A 625 11.07 -18.17 38.52
C TYR A 625 11.96 -17.42 39.51
N ASP A 626 11.37 -16.76 40.51
CA ASP A 626 12.12 -15.93 41.47
C ASP A 626 12.53 -16.69 42.72
N ASN A 627 11.77 -17.71 43.12
CA ASN A 627 12.19 -18.64 44.16
C ASN A 627 13.22 -19.67 43.67
N LYS A 628 13.40 -19.81 42.35
CA LYS A 628 14.43 -20.66 41.73
C LYS A 628 14.30 -22.14 42.07
N TRP A 629 13.07 -22.63 42.17
CA TRP A 629 12.78 -24.05 42.32
C TRP A 629 11.42 -24.39 41.70
N VAL A 630 11.14 -25.68 41.59
CA VAL A 630 9.81 -26.19 41.25
C VAL A 630 9.14 -26.64 42.56
N SER A 631 7.94 -26.13 42.82
CA SER A 631 7.13 -26.55 43.97
C SER A 631 6.17 -27.67 43.54
N VAL A 632 6.03 -28.69 44.38
CA VAL A 632 5.11 -29.81 44.17
C VAL A 632 3.92 -29.65 45.12
N PHE A 633 2.73 -29.66 44.56
CA PHE A 633 1.46 -29.61 45.29
C PHE A 633 0.65 -30.86 44.99
N ASN A 634 -0.14 -31.31 45.96
CA ASN A 634 -1.06 -32.41 45.75
C ASN A 634 -2.33 -31.93 44.99
N PRO A 635 -3.22 -32.83 44.56
CA PRO A 635 -4.45 -32.46 43.86
C PRO A 635 -5.37 -31.50 44.62
N GLU A 636 -5.29 -31.47 45.96
CA GLU A 636 -6.03 -30.53 46.82
C GLU A 636 -5.35 -29.15 46.96
N GLY A 637 -4.20 -28.92 46.32
CA GLY A 637 -3.46 -27.66 46.35
C GLY A 637 -2.60 -27.46 47.61
N LYS A 638 -2.37 -28.51 48.41
CA LYS A 638 -1.46 -28.49 49.56
C LYS A 638 -0.03 -28.76 49.12
N TYR A 639 0.90 -28.03 49.73
CA TYR A 639 2.33 -28.18 49.45
C TYR A 639 2.85 -29.54 49.91
N VAL A 640 3.62 -30.21 49.05
CA VAL A 640 4.21 -31.53 49.32
C VAL A 640 5.72 -31.42 49.44
N SER A 641 6.39 -30.92 48.39
CA SER A 641 7.85 -30.89 48.31
C SER A 641 8.34 -29.86 47.30
N ARG A 642 9.66 -29.76 47.13
CA ARG A 642 10.31 -28.86 46.15
C ARG A 642 11.49 -29.54 45.48
N ILE A 643 11.72 -29.21 44.21
CA ILE A 643 12.71 -29.82 43.33
C ILE A 643 13.64 -28.74 42.78
N GLY A 644 14.92 -29.07 42.60
CA GLY A 644 15.88 -28.23 41.85
C GLY A 644 16.51 -27.06 42.61
N ILE A 645 16.38 -27.01 43.95
CA ILE A 645 17.03 -25.98 44.79
C ILE A 645 18.53 -25.93 44.51
N GLY A 646 19.06 -24.71 44.32
CA GLY A 646 20.48 -24.47 44.09
C GLY A 646 20.98 -24.92 42.71
N ARG A 647 20.15 -25.60 41.92
CA ARG A 647 20.44 -26.02 40.55
C ARG A 647 19.73 -25.14 39.52
N LEU A 648 18.51 -24.71 39.84
CA LEU A 648 17.72 -23.79 39.04
C LEU A 648 18.06 -22.32 39.41
N GLN A 649 18.02 -21.44 38.42
CA GLN A 649 18.23 -20.00 38.54
C GLN A 649 17.03 -19.18 38.08
N GLY A 650 16.28 -19.68 37.09
CA GLY A 650 15.09 -19.02 36.56
C GLY A 650 14.20 -19.99 35.79
N PRO A 651 13.56 -20.95 36.48
CA PRO A 651 12.69 -21.92 35.83
C PRO A 651 11.47 -21.22 35.23
N LYS A 652 11.21 -21.45 33.95
CA LYS A 652 10.12 -20.80 33.20
C LYS A 652 9.12 -21.82 32.68
N GLY A 653 9.54 -22.64 31.72
CA GLY A 653 8.76 -23.77 31.23
C GLY A 653 8.97 -25.01 32.10
N ILE A 654 7.91 -25.79 32.28
CA ILE A 654 7.97 -27.12 32.89
C ILE A 654 7.02 -28.04 32.16
N VAL A 655 7.46 -29.26 31.90
CA VAL A 655 6.66 -30.32 31.28
C VAL A 655 7.06 -31.66 31.89
N VAL A 656 6.12 -32.61 31.89
CA VAL A 656 6.35 -33.98 32.35
C VAL A 656 6.17 -34.89 31.14
N ASP A 657 7.13 -35.78 30.91
CA ASP A 657 7.01 -36.77 29.84
C ASP A 657 6.25 -38.03 30.29
N LYS A 658 6.04 -38.97 29.37
CA LYS A 658 5.29 -40.20 29.63
C LYS A 658 5.98 -41.15 30.62
N GLU A 659 7.29 -41.02 30.79
CA GLU A 659 8.08 -41.80 31.74
C GLU A 659 8.06 -41.16 33.14
N GLY A 660 7.42 -39.99 33.28
CA GLY A 660 7.33 -39.24 34.53
C GLY A 660 8.59 -38.43 34.85
N ARG A 661 9.48 -38.22 33.86
CA ARG A 661 10.62 -37.30 34.00
C ARG A 661 10.11 -35.86 33.91
N ILE A 662 10.65 -35.02 34.78
CA ILE A 662 10.29 -33.60 34.89
C ILE A 662 11.33 -32.79 34.14
N ILE A 663 10.90 -32.14 33.07
CA ILE A 663 11.77 -31.35 32.20
C ILE A 663 11.52 -29.87 32.50
N VAL A 664 12.56 -29.18 32.95
CA VAL A 664 12.48 -27.78 33.37
C VAL A 664 13.36 -26.94 32.47
N VAL A 665 12.75 -25.94 31.83
CA VAL A 665 13.46 -24.93 31.05
C VAL A 665 13.90 -23.82 31.97
N ASP A 666 15.21 -23.67 32.15
CA ASP A 666 15.79 -22.61 32.95
C ASP A 666 16.29 -21.48 32.07
N ASN A 667 15.51 -20.40 32.07
CA ASN A 667 15.74 -19.25 31.22
C ASN A 667 17.01 -18.47 31.61
N LYS A 668 17.24 -18.23 32.91
CA LYS A 668 18.40 -17.45 33.38
C LYS A 668 19.72 -18.15 33.12
N SER A 669 19.75 -19.47 33.21
CA SER A 669 20.94 -20.27 32.94
C SER A 669 21.05 -20.76 31.49
N SER A 670 20.08 -20.40 30.64
CA SER A 670 20.03 -20.77 29.21
C SER A 670 20.19 -22.28 28.99
N CYS A 671 19.55 -23.09 29.82
CA CYS A 671 19.69 -24.55 29.79
C CYS A 671 18.41 -25.27 30.19
N VAL A 672 18.37 -26.57 29.93
CA VAL A 672 17.27 -27.46 30.25
C VAL A 672 17.77 -28.49 31.24
N LEU A 673 16.99 -28.71 32.30
CA LEU A 673 17.30 -29.69 33.34
C LEU A 673 16.22 -30.76 33.35
N ILE A 674 16.63 -32.03 33.23
CA ILE A 674 15.74 -33.19 33.31
C ILE A 674 15.93 -33.83 34.69
N PHE A 675 14.84 -33.95 35.43
CA PHE A 675 14.78 -34.61 36.73
C PHE A 675 13.97 -35.91 36.64
N GLN A 676 14.30 -36.88 37.48
CA GLN A 676 13.42 -38.01 37.78
C GLN A 676 12.16 -37.53 38.51
N SER A 677 11.12 -38.38 38.53
CA SER A 677 9.89 -38.16 39.30
C SER A 677 10.14 -37.95 40.81
N ASN A 678 11.24 -38.48 41.35
CA ASN A 678 11.68 -38.27 42.73
C ASN A 678 12.44 -36.94 42.97
N GLY A 679 12.68 -36.13 41.92
CA GLY A 679 13.40 -34.86 41.98
C GLY A 679 14.93 -34.95 41.85
N LYS A 680 15.51 -36.13 41.62
CA LYS A 680 16.94 -36.30 41.32
C LYS A 680 17.26 -35.81 39.90
N LEU A 681 18.30 -35.00 39.75
CA LEU A 681 18.76 -34.54 38.43
C LEU A 681 19.35 -35.71 37.62
N LEU A 682 18.88 -35.87 36.38
CA LEU A 682 19.40 -36.84 35.41
C LEU A 682 20.39 -36.18 34.46
N HIS A 683 19.89 -35.22 33.66
CA HIS A 683 20.62 -34.61 32.57
C HIS A 683 20.46 -33.09 32.62
N LYS A 684 21.49 -32.41 32.13
CA LYS A 684 21.50 -30.97 31.91
C LYS A 684 22.14 -30.72 30.55
N PHE A 685 21.45 -29.99 29.68
CA PHE A 685 21.95 -29.64 28.36
C PHE A 685 21.55 -28.22 27.98
N GLY A 686 22.21 -27.67 26.95
CA GLY A 686 22.08 -26.27 26.55
C GLY A 686 23.11 -25.36 27.24
N SER A 687 23.51 -24.32 26.51
CA SER A 687 24.40 -23.26 26.98
C SER A 687 24.02 -21.95 26.31
N ARG A 688 24.44 -20.81 26.89
CA ARG A 688 24.11 -19.50 26.34
C ARG A 688 24.75 -19.30 24.96
N GLY A 689 23.95 -18.92 23.97
CA GLY A 689 24.43 -18.54 22.64
C GLY A 689 23.39 -18.75 21.55
N ASN A 690 23.83 -18.59 20.30
CA ASN A 690 22.94 -18.56 19.12
C ASN A 690 23.16 -19.76 18.19
N ARG A 691 24.07 -20.68 18.52
CA ARG A 691 24.24 -21.94 17.77
C ARG A 691 23.00 -22.81 17.93
N ASP A 692 22.82 -23.74 17.00
CA ASP A 692 21.67 -24.65 16.95
C ASP A 692 21.45 -25.41 18.27
N ASP A 693 22.53 -25.85 18.93
CA ASP A 693 22.57 -26.56 20.22
C ASP A 693 22.59 -25.65 21.47
N GLN A 694 22.55 -24.33 21.29
CA GLN A 694 22.60 -23.32 22.36
C GLN A 694 21.26 -22.61 22.55
N PHE A 695 21.12 -21.81 23.59
CA PHE A 695 19.91 -21.02 23.82
C PHE A 695 20.24 -19.56 24.16
N ALA A 696 19.50 -18.61 23.59
CA ALA A 696 19.62 -17.19 23.95
C ALA A 696 18.58 -16.80 25.02
N GLY A 697 17.39 -17.40 24.98
CA GLY A 697 16.35 -17.21 25.99
C GLY A 697 15.28 -18.30 25.91
N PRO A 698 15.55 -19.51 26.42
CA PRO A 698 14.58 -20.59 26.30
C PRO A 698 13.39 -20.31 27.23
N HIS A 699 12.16 -20.52 26.74
CA HIS A 699 10.93 -20.12 27.43
C HIS A 699 10.09 -21.31 27.89
N TYR A 700 9.39 -21.98 26.99
CA TYR A 700 8.51 -23.11 27.29
C TYR A 700 8.98 -24.37 26.58
N ALA A 701 8.56 -25.52 27.10
CA ALA A 701 8.82 -26.81 26.51
C ALA A 701 7.54 -27.61 26.36
N ALA A 702 7.48 -28.42 25.32
CA ALA A 702 6.49 -29.46 25.10
C ALA A 702 7.21 -30.77 24.77
N VAL A 703 6.51 -31.89 24.97
CA VAL A 703 7.03 -33.22 24.67
C VAL A 703 6.07 -33.90 23.71
N ASN A 704 6.60 -34.51 22.65
CA ASN A 704 5.78 -35.27 21.70
C ASN A 704 5.62 -36.74 22.12
N GLU A 705 4.87 -37.49 21.32
CA GLU A 705 4.63 -38.93 21.54
C GLU A 705 5.91 -39.78 21.61
N ASN A 706 6.99 -39.33 20.98
CA ASN A 706 8.30 -39.99 20.91
C ASN A 706 9.26 -39.58 22.05
N ASN A 707 8.80 -38.77 23.02
CA ASN A 707 9.62 -38.14 24.06
C ASN A 707 10.71 -37.18 23.52
N ASP A 708 10.55 -36.65 22.31
CA ASP A 708 11.35 -35.51 21.87
C ASP A 708 10.93 -34.25 22.63
N ILE A 709 11.90 -33.39 22.92
CA ILE A 709 11.73 -32.17 23.72
C ILE A 709 11.74 -30.98 22.77
N ILE A 710 10.59 -30.32 22.61
CA ILE A 710 10.40 -29.14 21.76
C ILE A 710 10.47 -27.91 22.65
N ILE A 711 11.36 -26.97 22.35
CA ILE A 711 11.61 -25.78 23.18
C ILE A 711 11.52 -24.52 22.33
N SER A 712 10.81 -23.52 22.81
CA SER A 712 10.85 -22.17 22.23
C SER A 712 12.07 -21.40 22.73
N ASP A 713 12.82 -20.80 21.80
CA ASP A 713 13.91 -19.89 22.10
C ASP A 713 13.49 -18.46 21.76
N PHE A 714 13.15 -17.71 22.80
CA PHE A 714 12.55 -16.39 22.70
C PHE A 714 13.48 -15.38 22.02
N HIS A 715 14.77 -15.37 22.36
CA HIS A 715 15.70 -14.39 21.81
C HIS A 715 16.29 -14.81 20.45
N ASN A 716 16.26 -16.10 20.11
CA ASN A 716 16.70 -16.59 18.80
C ASN A 716 15.56 -16.68 17.77
N HIS A 717 14.33 -16.31 18.14
CA HIS A 717 13.16 -16.31 17.24
C HIS A 717 12.89 -17.67 16.58
N CYS A 718 13.14 -18.76 17.30
CA CYS A 718 13.06 -20.11 16.74
C CYS A 718 12.56 -21.14 17.76
N VAL A 719 12.23 -22.32 17.24
CA VAL A 719 11.89 -23.51 18.02
C VAL A 719 12.95 -24.56 17.78
N LYS A 720 13.42 -25.19 18.85
CA LYS A 720 14.50 -26.16 18.85
C LYS A 720 14.00 -27.49 19.38
N VAL A 721 14.30 -28.57 18.64
CA VAL A 721 13.85 -29.92 18.95
C VAL A 721 15.04 -30.78 19.32
N PHE A 722 14.95 -31.42 20.48
CA PHE A 722 15.95 -32.31 21.03
C PHE A 722 15.35 -33.71 21.19
N ASP A 723 16.19 -34.74 21.17
CA ASP A 723 15.75 -36.08 21.55
C ASP A 723 15.54 -36.20 23.07
N ARG A 724 15.08 -37.38 23.49
CA ARG A 724 14.83 -37.71 24.90
C ARG A 724 16.05 -37.60 25.82
N ASP A 725 17.26 -37.67 25.25
CA ASP A 725 18.54 -37.69 25.95
C ASP A 725 19.19 -36.29 25.97
N GLY A 726 18.60 -35.32 25.26
CA GLY A 726 19.03 -33.92 25.17
C GLY A 726 19.97 -33.64 24.01
N ASN A 727 20.09 -34.55 23.04
CA ASN A 727 20.85 -34.29 21.82
C ASN A 727 20.02 -33.47 20.84
N PHE A 728 20.65 -32.50 20.19
CA PHE A 728 20.00 -31.64 19.22
C PHE A 728 19.59 -32.43 17.97
N LYS A 729 18.33 -32.29 17.53
CA LYS A 729 17.83 -32.90 16.29
C LYS A 729 17.80 -31.87 15.17
N PHE A 730 16.99 -30.83 15.35
CA PHE A 730 16.82 -29.75 14.37
C PHE A 730 16.19 -28.51 15.02
N CYS A 731 16.23 -27.39 14.32
CA CYS A 731 15.52 -26.18 14.68
C CYS A 731 14.83 -25.59 13.45
N PHE A 732 13.78 -24.80 13.69
CA PHE A 732 13.05 -24.09 12.65
C PHE A 732 12.57 -22.75 13.18
N GLY A 733 12.32 -21.81 12.26
CA GLY A 733 11.98 -20.43 12.61
C GLY A 733 13.14 -19.47 12.38
N SER A 734 12.79 -18.24 12.00
CA SER A 734 13.69 -17.09 11.92
C SER A 734 12.93 -15.84 12.37
N CYS A 735 13.63 -14.74 12.66
CA CYS A 735 12.94 -13.48 12.93
C CYS A 735 12.09 -13.04 11.71
N GLY A 736 10.91 -12.48 11.97
CA GLY A 736 10.04 -11.91 10.95
C GLY A 736 8.54 -12.20 11.17
N GLU A 737 7.74 -11.75 10.20
CA GLU A 737 6.27 -11.84 10.22
C GLU A 737 5.73 -12.85 9.19
N GLY A 738 6.58 -13.42 8.33
CA GLY A 738 6.20 -14.40 7.32
C GLY A 738 5.78 -15.75 7.91
N ASN A 739 5.28 -16.64 7.04
CA ASN A 739 4.94 -18.02 7.42
C ASN A 739 6.19 -18.76 7.91
N GLY A 740 6.11 -19.35 9.10
CA GLY A 740 7.24 -20.03 9.72
C GLY A 740 8.32 -19.10 10.26
N GLN A 741 8.11 -17.78 10.25
CA GLN A 741 8.93 -16.82 10.96
C GLN A 741 8.26 -16.44 12.28
N PHE A 742 9.05 -16.11 13.29
CA PHE A 742 8.58 -15.77 14.62
C PHE A 742 9.13 -14.42 15.08
N ASN A 743 8.37 -13.73 15.91
CA ASN A 743 8.84 -12.63 16.72
C ASN A 743 8.71 -13.02 18.19
N ALA A 744 9.84 -13.44 18.78
CA ALA A 744 9.95 -13.81 20.18
C ALA A 744 8.95 -14.90 20.64
N PRO A 745 9.05 -16.15 20.10
CA PRO A 745 8.08 -17.20 20.40
C PRO A 745 8.10 -17.60 21.87
N THR A 746 6.92 -17.92 22.42
CA THR A 746 6.72 -18.20 23.85
C THR A 746 6.22 -19.63 24.06
N GLY A 747 4.92 -19.88 24.08
CA GLY A 747 4.32 -21.18 24.34
C GLY A 747 4.53 -22.13 23.19
N VAL A 748 4.76 -23.40 23.53
CA VAL A 748 4.79 -24.51 22.58
C VAL A 748 3.89 -25.60 23.12
N ALA A 749 3.13 -26.24 22.23
CA ALA A 749 2.34 -27.42 22.52
C ALA A 749 2.42 -28.40 21.35
N VAL A 750 2.21 -29.68 21.62
CA VAL A 750 2.19 -30.72 20.60
C VAL A 750 0.85 -31.43 20.66
N ASP A 751 0.24 -31.68 19.51
CA ASP A 751 -1.01 -32.43 19.42
C ASP A 751 -0.80 -33.93 19.21
N ASP A 752 -1.88 -34.70 19.29
CA ASP A 752 -1.86 -36.17 19.18
C ASP A 752 -1.35 -36.67 17.82
N LYS A 753 -1.34 -35.80 16.79
CA LYS A 753 -0.79 -36.12 15.46
C LYS A 753 0.69 -35.78 15.34
N GLY A 754 1.28 -35.16 16.37
CA GLY A 754 2.66 -34.69 16.38
C GLY A 754 2.86 -33.32 15.75
N ASN A 755 1.79 -32.56 15.46
CA ASN A 755 1.92 -31.18 15.01
C ASN A 755 2.32 -30.29 16.18
N MET A 756 3.23 -29.35 15.91
CA MET A 756 3.72 -28.38 16.88
C MET A 756 2.96 -27.06 16.74
N LEU A 757 2.33 -26.61 17.82
CA LEU A 757 1.66 -25.32 17.92
C LEU A 757 2.55 -24.36 18.69
N VAL A 758 2.79 -23.18 18.13
CA VAL A 758 3.74 -22.20 18.66
C VAL A 758 3.05 -20.85 18.80
N ALA A 759 3.10 -20.28 19.99
CA ALA A 759 2.64 -18.92 20.28
C ALA A 759 3.72 -17.94 19.84
N ASP A 760 3.38 -17.13 18.85
CA ASP A 760 4.25 -16.12 18.27
C ASP A 760 3.92 -14.78 18.94
N TRP A 761 4.53 -14.55 20.11
CA TRP A 761 4.14 -13.49 21.03
C TRP A 761 4.21 -12.10 20.42
N GLY A 762 5.29 -11.78 19.69
CA GLY A 762 5.50 -10.47 19.08
C GLY A 762 4.57 -10.20 17.89
N ASN A 763 4.12 -11.26 17.19
CA ASN A 763 3.18 -11.14 16.07
C ASN A 763 1.72 -11.40 16.49
N SER A 764 1.45 -11.57 17.79
CA SER A 764 0.10 -11.76 18.35
C SER A 764 -0.71 -12.87 17.69
N ARG A 765 -0.06 -13.98 17.34
CA ARG A 765 -0.67 -15.10 16.59
C ARG A 765 -0.19 -16.46 17.07
N ILE A 766 -0.83 -17.51 16.57
CA ILE A 766 -0.42 -18.90 16.81
C ILE A 766 -0.22 -19.59 15.47
N GLN A 767 0.92 -20.24 15.32
CA GLN A 767 1.30 -20.98 14.13
C GLN A 767 1.34 -22.48 14.40
N VAL A 768 0.89 -23.27 13.43
CA VAL A 768 0.88 -24.73 13.46
C VAL A 768 1.90 -25.27 12.47
N PHE A 769 2.72 -26.21 12.91
CA PHE A 769 3.78 -26.84 12.15
C PHE A 769 3.62 -28.35 12.20
N ASP A 770 4.09 -29.06 11.17
CA ASP A 770 4.19 -30.51 11.22
C ASP A 770 5.34 -30.96 12.13
N SER A 771 5.47 -32.27 12.33
CA SER A 771 6.54 -32.85 13.17
C SER A 771 7.96 -32.60 12.65
N THR A 772 8.12 -32.09 11.42
CA THR A 772 9.41 -31.75 10.81
C THR A 772 9.76 -30.26 10.94
N GLY A 773 8.83 -29.44 11.45
CA GLY A 773 8.99 -27.99 11.55
C GLY A 773 8.55 -27.23 10.30
N SER A 774 7.84 -27.87 9.37
CA SER A 774 7.28 -27.18 8.21
C SER A 774 5.96 -26.50 8.57
N PHE A 775 5.79 -25.25 8.15
CA PHE A 775 4.58 -24.47 8.42
C PHE A 775 3.35 -25.11 7.75
N LEU A 776 2.29 -25.32 8.54
CA LEU A 776 1.00 -25.85 8.08
C LEU A 776 -0.05 -24.75 7.96
N SER A 777 -0.34 -24.06 9.06
CA SER A 777 -1.43 -23.09 9.12
C SER A 777 -1.32 -22.13 10.32
N TYR A 778 -2.26 -21.18 10.38
CA TYR A 778 -2.49 -20.33 11.54
C TYR A 778 -3.75 -20.80 12.25
N VAL A 779 -3.79 -20.66 13.57
CA VAL A 779 -5.05 -20.71 14.32
C VAL A 779 -5.80 -19.41 14.04
N ASN A 780 -7.08 -19.51 13.68
CA ASN A 780 -7.90 -18.33 13.40
C ASN A 780 -8.27 -17.63 14.71
N THR A 781 -7.69 -16.45 14.93
CA THR A 781 -7.94 -15.61 16.10
C THR A 781 -8.61 -14.29 15.71
N ALA A 782 -9.27 -14.24 14.56
CA ALA A 782 -9.83 -12.99 14.02
C ALA A 782 -11.03 -12.47 14.82
N SER A 783 -11.85 -13.37 15.39
CA SER A 783 -13.01 -13.00 16.23
C SER A 783 -12.59 -12.35 17.55
N GLU A 784 -11.53 -12.88 18.16
CA GLU A 784 -10.99 -12.42 19.43
C GLU A 784 -9.45 -12.40 19.36
N PRO A 785 -8.84 -11.25 19.02
CA PRO A 785 -7.39 -11.12 18.91
C PRO A 785 -6.67 -11.48 20.21
N LEU A 786 -5.48 -12.07 20.07
CA LEU A 786 -4.59 -12.36 21.18
C LEU A 786 -3.70 -11.14 21.45
N TYR A 787 -3.38 -10.88 22.72
CA TYR A 787 -2.40 -9.85 23.08
C TYR A 787 -1.35 -10.45 24.01
N GLY A 788 -0.22 -10.83 23.44
CA GLY A 788 0.85 -11.51 24.18
C GLY A 788 0.47 -12.92 24.62
N PRO A 789 0.24 -13.86 23.68
CA PRO A 789 0.03 -15.26 24.02
C PRO A 789 1.26 -15.85 24.72
N GLN A 790 1.05 -16.51 25.86
CA GLN A 790 2.12 -17.08 26.69
C GLN A 790 2.11 -18.61 26.62
N GLY A 791 1.49 -19.30 27.56
CA GLY A 791 1.38 -20.76 27.57
C GLY A 791 0.35 -21.28 26.57
N LEU A 792 0.65 -22.45 25.99
CA LEU A 792 -0.24 -23.22 25.12
C LEU A 792 -0.41 -24.63 25.70
N ALA A 793 -1.61 -25.20 25.53
CA ALA A 793 -1.86 -26.61 25.74
C ALA A 793 -2.93 -27.08 24.75
N VAL A 794 -2.79 -28.31 24.28
CA VAL A 794 -3.79 -28.95 23.43
C VAL A 794 -4.72 -29.74 24.34
N ALA A 795 -6.02 -29.50 24.18
CA ALA A 795 -7.09 -30.28 24.76
C ALA A 795 -7.57 -31.36 23.79
N SER A 796 -8.44 -32.25 24.27
CA SER A 796 -9.03 -33.30 23.46
C SER A 796 -9.78 -32.71 22.24
N LEU A 797 -9.79 -33.45 21.11
CA LEU A 797 -10.55 -33.11 19.88
C LEU A 797 -10.07 -31.89 19.07
N GLY A 798 -8.78 -31.55 19.10
CA GLY A 798 -8.25 -30.46 18.25
C GLY A 798 -8.64 -29.08 18.76
N VAL A 799 -8.71 -28.96 20.08
CA VAL A 799 -8.97 -27.71 20.78
C VAL A 799 -7.65 -27.23 21.39
N LEU A 800 -7.33 -25.97 21.18
CA LEU A 800 -6.16 -25.31 21.73
C LEU A 800 -6.58 -24.36 22.85
N VAL A 801 -5.89 -24.45 23.99
CA VAL A 801 -6.05 -23.53 25.12
C VAL A 801 -4.84 -22.59 25.15
N VAL A 802 -5.11 -21.29 25.22
CA VAL A 802 -4.10 -20.23 25.12
C VAL A 802 -4.20 -19.31 26.32
N ALA A 803 -3.08 -19.06 27.01
CA ALA A 803 -2.98 -18.00 28.01
C ALA A 803 -2.73 -16.67 27.31
N ASP A 804 -3.70 -15.77 27.37
CA ASP A 804 -3.64 -14.44 26.76
C ASP A 804 -3.34 -13.40 27.85
N SER A 805 -2.04 -13.16 28.05
CA SER A 805 -1.54 -12.39 29.19
C SER A 805 -1.99 -10.93 29.17
N GLY A 806 -2.07 -10.33 27.98
CA GLY A 806 -2.51 -8.96 27.77
C GLY A 806 -3.98 -8.73 28.01
N ASN A 807 -4.81 -9.69 27.60
CA ASN A 807 -6.26 -9.63 27.81
C ASN A 807 -6.70 -10.22 29.17
N HIS A 808 -5.73 -10.59 30.02
CA HIS A 808 -5.96 -11.13 31.37
C HIS A 808 -6.93 -12.32 31.40
N CYS A 809 -6.82 -13.22 30.41
CA CYS A 809 -7.73 -14.35 30.25
C CYS A 809 -7.00 -15.55 29.64
N PHE A 810 -7.68 -16.68 29.57
CA PHE A 810 -7.32 -17.77 28.69
C PHE A 810 -8.50 -18.10 27.77
N LYS A 811 -8.18 -18.55 26.56
CA LYS A 811 -9.15 -18.75 25.47
C LYS A 811 -9.02 -20.16 24.90
N TYR A 812 -10.14 -20.72 24.48
CA TYR A 812 -10.20 -21.97 23.74
C TYR A 812 -10.46 -21.69 22.27
N TYR A 813 -9.61 -22.22 21.40
CA TYR A 813 -9.78 -22.16 19.96
C TYR A 813 -9.88 -23.56 19.39
N LYS A 814 -10.78 -23.75 18.43
CA LYS A 814 -10.72 -24.88 17.53
C LYS A 814 -9.63 -24.59 16.51
N TYR A 815 -8.83 -25.60 16.17
CA TYR A 815 -7.90 -25.46 15.05
C TYR A 815 -8.04 -26.66 14.11
N LEU A 816 -7.81 -26.41 12.83
CA LEU A 816 -7.88 -27.43 11.80
C LEU A 816 -6.65 -28.35 11.94
N GLN A 817 -6.91 -29.60 12.32
CA GLN A 817 -5.89 -30.65 12.42
C GLN A 817 -5.53 -31.29 11.09
#